data_AF-A0A0P5T4G0-F1
#
_entry.id   AF-A0A0P5T4G0-F1
#
_cell.length_a   1.000
_cell.length_b   1.000
_cell.length_c   1.000
_cell.angle_alpha   90.00
_cell.angle_beta   90.00
_cell.angle_gamma   90.00
#
_symmetry.space_group_name_H-M   'P 1'
#
loop_
_entity.id
_entity.type
_entity.pdbx_description
1 polymer ?
#
loop_
_entity_poly.entity_id
_entity_poly.type
_entity_poly.pdbx_seq_one_letter_code
_entity_poly.pdbx_strand_id
1 'polypeptide(L)'
;MMARSSFFFLFLSTLMLIRSVTSCGYPGSPSHAVVTFTPDNIRPGTVATYECEPGFELLGPSRRLCSTNGTWTPAGIPFCVLNVAAGKAPMQSSVALGGVPERAVDGSTSNFFTSETCSLTEVERSPWWYVNLLEPYMVQLVRLDFGKPCCEDGKPATIVVRVGNSRPDMGVNAICNRFTGFIEEGRPLFLPCNPPMAGAFVSVHLEGPAGNSLSICEAFVYTDQALPIERCPQFRDQEPGSSATYNGKCYLFHDNQPLNFNEARQFCEARGGSLIDETNPALQGFVSWELWRRHSRNDPSGQYWLGLMRDTVDRSNWKWLSGKDVTVSFWNLPGGGENCARYDGTKGWLWSDTNCNRKLFFICQHRPKSCGRPEQPANGTLIADNFNVGNRVEYRCDAGHMAVGPTTRTCLSSGFFGEYPPVCKYVQCGMPARIPNGGYKMVNDTRHYLSMTSYTCNDGYQLIGRGDLICDIDGRWNGPPPRCEPVYCLEPPVINNGGFRLSTNSTIAGTVVEYYCLSNSRYRMSGPSRIVCQSDGHYDQDAPACIDNEIADSSNVKNNVPPDVNEPQNTIESDSQGFTPKLNLGGIIALGVFGGFVFLSAIITTFVIVLRRIRNDKRYRRRGASSETQTAATFDSSSIDAGAGGTGAAGLSKSYRQAWDNLRDPEQPKRSKSHHHHHAQASRKETLDDPNYRTRHSEVVREEGEMVVSDVYPKSGSKHHHGEKKRHHHHHHHKHSKRNAGGDW
;
A
#
# COMPACT_ATOMS: atom_id res chain seq x y z
N MET A 1 -82.72 -21.01 -0.96
CA MET A 1 -81.89 -20.29 -1.96
C MET A 1 -81.12 -19.20 -1.22
N MET A 2 -79.92 -19.54 -0.78
CA MET A 2 -79.06 -18.70 0.07
C MET A 2 -77.91 -18.16 -0.77
N ALA A 3 -77.81 -16.84 -0.89
CA ALA A 3 -76.64 -16.14 -1.39
C ALA A 3 -75.97 -15.45 -0.19
N ARG A 4 -74.84 -16.00 0.27
CA ARG A 4 -73.97 -15.40 1.30
C ARG A 4 -72.51 -15.71 0.96
N SER A 5 -71.66 -14.72 1.25
CA SER A 5 -70.19 -14.73 1.28
C SER A 5 -69.44 -14.51 -0.03
N SER A 6 -69.51 -13.27 -0.52
CA SER A 6 -68.40 -12.61 -1.24
C SER A 6 -67.65 -11.71 -0.25
N PHE A 7 -66.78 -12.27 0.58
CA PHE A 7 -65.75 -11.55 1.36
C PHE A 7 -64.95 -12.61 2.12
N PHE A 8 -63.90 -13.18 1.52
CA PHE A 8 -62.70 -13.76 2.17
C PHE A 8 -61.82 -14.35 1.05
N PHE A 9 -60.50 -14.20 1.16
CA PHE A 9 -59.45 -14.53 0.17
C PHE A 9 -59.04 -13.45 -0.85
N LEU A 10 -58.76 -12.26 -0.33
CA LEU A 10 -57.77 -11.33 -0.92
C LEU A 10 -56.90 -10.77 0.22
N PHE A 11 -56.20 -11.66 0.91
CA PHE A 11 -55.16 -11.31 1.90
C PHE A 11 -54.17 -12.46 1.98
N LEU A 12 -53.24 -12.55 1.03
CA LEU A 12 -51.90 -13.13 1.23
C LEU A 12 -50.99 -12.74 0.04
N SER A 13 -50.97 -11.44 -0.29
CA SER A 13 -50.00 -10.86 -1.24
C SER A 13 -49.07 -9.90 -0.51
N THR A 14 -48.39 -10.39 0.52
CA THR A 14 -47.17 -9.78 1.02
C THR A 14 -46.26 -10.93 1.46
N LEU A 15 -45.73 -11.66 0.47
CA LEU A 15 -44.44 -12.29 0.68
C LEU A 15 -43.52 -11.12 1.03
N MET A 16 -43.17 -10.99 2.31
CA MET A 16 -42.07 -10.13 2.71
C MET A 16 -40.90 -10.54 1.82
N LEU A 17 -40.55 -9.68 0.86
CA LEU A 17 -39.17 -9.49 0.50
C LEU A 17 -38.50 -9.11 1.82
N ILE A 18 -38.07 -10.11 2.58
CA ILE A 18 -36.97 -9.96 3.50
C ILE A 18 -35.82 -9.60 2.55
N ARG A 19 -35.71 -8.30 2.22
CA ARG A 19 -34.47 -7.77 1.71
C ARG A 19 -33.49 -8.17 2.80
N SER A 20 -32.64 -9.14 2.49
CA SER A 20 -31.50 -9.51 3.31
C SER A 20 -30.84 -8.19 3.70
N VAL A 21 -31.05 -7.80 4.96
CA VAL A 21 -30.47 -6.60 5.51
C VAL A 21 -28.98 -6.81 5.38
N THR A 22 -28.39 -6.15 4.39
CA THR A 22 -26.98 -6.33 4.07
C THR A 22 -26.26 -5.55 5.14
N SER A 23 -25.82 -6.26 6.19
CA SER A 23 -24.96 -5.64 7.18
C SER A 23 -23.74 -5.10 6.47
N CYS A 24 -23.28 -3.91 6.86
CA CYS A 24 -22.05 -3.37 6.30
C CYS A 24 -20.88 -4.30 6.66
N GLY A 25 -19.94 -4.50 5.74
CA GLY A 25 -18.65 -5.10 6.08
C GLY A 25 -17.80 -4.13 6.89
N TYR A 26 -16.58 -4.55 7.25
CA TYR A 26 -15.65 -3.67 7.96
C TYR A 26 -15.38 -2.38 7.13
N PRO A 27 -15.49 -1.17 7.71
CA PRO A 27 -15.43 0.08 6.94
C PRO A 27 -14.06 0.43 6.35
N GLY A 28 -13.03 -0.33 6.74
CA GLY A 28 -11.62 0.00 6.52
C GLY A 28 -11.10 0.99 7.57
N SER A 29 -9.81 0.90 7.86
CA SER A 29 -9.09 1.76 8.81
C SER A 29 -7.75 2.17 8.21
N PRO A 30 -7.34 3.46 8.32
CA PRO A 30 -6.00 3.86 7.94
C PRO A 30 -4.96 3.28 8.91
N SER A 31 -3.68 3.39 8.55
CA SER A 31 -2.57 3.15 9.47
C SER A 31 -2.65 4.09 10.67
N HIS A 32 -2.16 3.65 11.82
CA HIS A 32 -2.16 4.41 13.07
C HIS A 32 -3.54 4.83 13.55
N ALA A 33 -4.59 4.07 13.20
CA ALA A 33 -5.95 4.32 13.68
C ALA A 33 -6.54 3.14 14.45
N VAL A 34 -7.44 3.48 15.36
CA VAL A 34 -8.35 2.57 16.05
C VAL A 34 -9.78 2.90 15.60
N VAL A 35 -10.53 1.87 15.25
CA VAL A 35 -11.96 1.99 14.93
C VAL A 35 -12.77 1.36 16.05
N THR A 36 -13.68 2.13 16.61
CA THR A 36 -14.65 1.65 17.62
C THR A 36 -16.06 1.66 17.03
N PHE A 37 -16.87 0.67 17.39
CA PHE A 37 -18.22 0.48 16.86
C PHE A 37 -19.27 0.73 17.94
N THR A 38 -20.36 1.39 17.58
CA THR A 38 -21.50 1.57 18.48
C THR A 38 -22.81 1.31 17.71
N PRO A 39 -23.53 0.21 18.00
CA PRO A 39 -23.18 -0.91 18.90
C PRO A 39 -22.03 -1.79 18.33
N ASP A 40 -21.42 -2.63 19.18
CA ASP A 40 -20.22 -3.43 18.84
C ASP A 40 -20.37 -4.32 17.59
N ASN A 41 -21.53 -4.96 17.46
CA ASN A 41 -21.85 -5.74 16.28
C ASN A 41 -22.24 -4.81 15.13
N ILE A 42 -21.60 -4.98 13.97
CA ILE A 42 -21.91 -4.21 12.78
C ILE A 42 -23.28 -4.65 12.24
N ARG A 43 -24.20 -3.69 12.16
CA ARG A 43 -25.56 -3.79 11.62
C ARG A 43 -25.97 -2.42 11.09
N PRO A 44 -27.04 -2.31 10.28
CA PRO A 44 -27.52 -0.99 9.90
C PRO A 44 -27.83 -0.13 11.13
N GLY A 45 -27.40 1.12 11.08
CA GLY A 45 -27.44 2.05 12.20
C GLY A 45 -26.18 2.05 13.08
N THR A 46 -25.25 1.10 12.90
CA THR A 46 -23.96 1.12 13.61
C THR A 46 -23.13 2.32 13.18
N VAL A 47 -22.52 2.99 14.16
CA VAL A 47 -21.55 4.07 13.94
C VAL A 47 -20.14 3.56 14.18
N ALA A 48 -19.28 3.71 13.18
CA ALA A 48 -17.84 3.54 13.29
C ALA A 48 -17.21 4.90 13.65
N THR A 49 -16.43 4.94 14.74
CA THR A 49 -15.70 6.13 15.19
C THR A 49 -14.21 5.87 15.07
N TYR A 50 -13.49 6.80 14.44
CA TYR A 50 -12.06 6.70 14.15
C TYR A 50 -11.27 7.59 15.11
N GLU A 51 -10.19 7.04 15.65
CA GLU A 51 -9.25 7.75 16.52
C GLU A 51 -7.82 7.40 16.11
N CYS A 52 -6.98 8.43 15.95
CA CYS A 52 -5.57 8.24 15.60
C CYS A 52 -4.72 7.95 16.83
N GLU A 53 -3.62 7.21 16.65
CA GLU A 53 -2.57 7.07 17.64
C GLU A 53 -1.95 8.45 17.97
N PRO A 54 -1.41 8.65 19.19
CA PRO A 54 -0.83 9.92 19.60
C PRO A 54 0.21 10.47 18.61
N GLY A 55 0.09 11.76 18.31
CA GLY A 55 0.96 12.47 17.36
C GLY A 55 0.48 12.46 15.90
N PHE A 56 -0.53 11.67 15.56
CA PHE A 56 -1.16 11.70 14.24
C PHE A 56 -2.44 12.55 14.24
N GLU A 57 -2.64 13.29 13.16
CA GLU A 57 -3.84 14.10 12.90
C GLU A 57 -4.83 13.31 12.05
N LEU A 58 -6.11 13.33 12.45
CA LEU A 58 -7.20 12.69 11.72
C LEU A 58 -7.73 13.63 10.64
N LEU A 59 -7.58 13.24 9.37
CA LEU A 59 -8.13 13.95 8.22
C LEU A 59 -9.27 13.15 7.58
N GLY A 60 -10.40 13.81 7.34
CA GLY A 60 -11.60 13.18 6.77
C GLY A 60 -12.67 12.87 7.82
N PRO A 61 -13.61 11.96 7.53
CA PRO A 61 -14.75 11.73 8.40
C PRO A 61 -14.36 10.95 9.66
N SER A 62 -14.44 11.62 10.82
CA SER A 62 -14.16 11.01 12.12
C SER A 62 -15.19 9.95 12.54
N ARG A 63 -16.38 9.98 11.94
CA ARG A 63 -17.47 9.04 12.21
C ARG A 63 -18.17 8.67 10.91
N ARG A 64 -18.50 7.38 10.75
CA ARG A 64 -19.22 6.85 9.60
C ARG A 64 -20.38 5.98 10.06
N LEU A 65 -21.53 6.11 9.41
CA LEU A 65 -22.76 5.38 9.71
C LEU A 65 -22.97 4.25 8.70
N CYS A 66 -23.30 3.06 9.19
CA CYS A 66 -23.73 1.95 8.37
C CYS A 66 -25.18 2.14 7.94
N SER A 67 -25.38 2.37 6.64
CA SER A 67 -26.70 2.53 6.04
C SER A 67 -27.38 1.17 5.81
N THR A 68 -28.70 1.18 5.62
CA THR A 68 -29.51 -0.05 5.39
C THR A 68 -29.21 -0.76 4.07
N ASN A 69 -28.50 -0.09 3.16
CA ASN A 69 -28.01 -0.64 1.89
C ASN A 69 -26.63 -1.31 2.00
N GLY A 70 -26.06 -1.45 3.22
CA GLY A 70 -24.74 -2.04 3.44
C GLY A 70 -23.56 -1.11 3.14
N THR A 71 -23.79 0.19 2.98
CA THR A 71 -22.73 1.19 2.69
C THR A 71 -22.43 2.07 3.89
N TRP A 72 -21.17 2.51 4.01
CA TRP A 72 -20.72 3.44 5.03
C TRP A 72 -20.78 4.88 4.53
N THR A 73 -21.49 5.74 5.26
CA THR A 73 -21.68 7.16 4.93
C THR A 73 -21.14 8.07 6.04
N PRO A 74 -20.40 9.15 5.73
CA PRO A 74 -19.95 9.55 4.39
C PRO A 74 -18.92 8.57 3.79
N ALA A 75 -18.74 8.66 2.47
CA ALA A 75 -17.76 7.87 1.73
C ALA A 75 -16.32 8.32 2.06
N GLY A 76 -15.35 7.44 1.82
CA GLY A 76 -13.95 7.68 2.14
C GLY A 76 -13.55 7.18 3.51
N ILE A 77 -12.41 6.48 3.57
CA ILE A 77 -11.75 6.12 4.83
C ILE A 77 -10.93 7.36 5.24
N PRO A 78 -10.99 7.81 6.51
CA PRO A 78 -10.15 8.91 6.95
C PRO A 78 -8.67 8.53 6.92
N PHE A 79 -7.79 9.51 7.09
CA PHE A 79 -6.34 9.34 7.17
C PHE A 79 -5.84 9.72 8.56
N CYS A 80 -4.86 8.99 9.09
CA CYS A 80 -4.09 9.42 10.26
C CYS A 80 -2.66 9.73 9.79
N VAL A 81 -2.32 11.01 9.80
CA VAL A 81 -1.08 11.51 9.17
C VAL A 81 -0.35 12.49 10.07
N LEU A 82 0.96 12.59 9.87
CA LEU A 82 1.83 13.53 10.57
C LEU A 82 2.29 14.63 9.62
N ASN A 83 2.25 15.90 10.06
CA ASN A 83 2.85 17.01 9.33
C ASN A 83 4.38 17.01 9.54
N VAL A 84 5.14 16.58 8.54
CA VAL A 84 6.62 16.52 8.61
C VAL A 84 7.31 17.82 8.19
N ALA A 85 6.57 18.81 7.68
CA ALA A 85 7.12 20.11 7.31
C ALA A 85 7.28 21.08 8.48
N ALA A 86 6.53 20.87 9.57
CA ALA A 86 6.53 21.75 10.73
C ALA A 86 7.95 21.98 11.31
N GLY A 87 8.33 23.25 11.44
CA GLY A 87 9.62 23.68 12.00
C GLY A 87 10.86 23.30 11.17
N LYS A 88 10.68 22.85 9.92
CA LYS A 88 11.77 22.54 8.99
C LYS A 88 12.31 23.80 8.32
N ALA A 89 13.24 23.63 7.38
CA ALA A 89 13.94 24.75 6.73
C ALA A 89 13.31 25.07 5.37
N PRO A 90 12.53 26.15 5.26
CA PRO A 90 11.95 26.58 4.00
C PRO A 90 12.82 27.63 3.30
N MET A 91 12.55 27.82 2.00
CA MET A 91 13.07 28.92 1.20
C MET A 91 12.01 29.34 0.18
N GLN A 92 12.07 30.59 -0.27
CA GLN A 92 11.19 31.13 -1.31
C GLN A 92 11.98 31.95 -2.33
N SER A 93 11.38 32.17 -3.49
CA SER A 93 11.96 32.91 -4.63
C SER A 93 12.35 34.35 -4.28
N SER A 94 11.50 35.04 -3.55
CA SER A 94 11.62 36.46 -3.18
C SER A 94 10.85 36.72 -1.89
N VAL A 95 11.13 37.79 -1.14
CA VAL A 95 10.43 38.12 0.12
C VAL A 95 9.84 39.52 0.03
N ALA A 96 8.53 39.63 0.24
CA ALA A 96 7.80 40.90 0.24
C ALA A 96 7.13 41.15 1.60
N LEU A 97 7.01 42.42 1.99
CA LEU A 97 6.29 42.88 3.20
C LEU A 97 6.68 42.13 4.50
N GLY A 98 7.91 41.64 4.61
CA GLY A 98 8.38 40.87 5.78
C GLY A 98 7.82 39.45 5.90
N GLY A 99 7.10 38.95 4.88
CA GLY A 99 6.56 37.59 4.82
C GLY A 99 7.65 36.55 4.52
N VAL A 100 8.49 36.27 5.53
CA VAL A 100 9.59 35.30 5.45
C VAL A 100 9.09 33.85 5.25
N PRO A 101 9.86 32.96 4.61
CA PRO A 101 9.42 31.61 4.25
C PRO A 101 9.11 30.72 5.45
N GLU A 102 9.71 30.99 6.61
CA GLU A 102 9.51 30.25 7.87
C GLU A 102 8.08 30.31 8.37
N ARG A 103 7.31 31.34 7.99
CA ARG A 103 5.90 31.48 8.37
C ARG A 103 5.05 30.33 7.87
N ALA A 104 5.36 29.78 6.69
CA ALA A 104 4.59 28.70 6.12
C ALA A 104 4.78 27.34 6.82
N VAL A 105 5.66 27.23 7.82
CA VAL A 105 5.93 25.96 8.54
C VAL A 105 6.05 26.19 10.04
N ASP A 106 5.58 27.31 10.56
CA ASP A 106 5.69 27.64 11.99
C ASP A 106 4.51 27.09 12.82
N GLY A 107 3.51 26.49 12.15
CA GLY A 107 2.31 25.92 12.77
C GLY A 107 1.21 26.97 13.01
N SER A 108 1.43 28.24 12.65
CA SER A 108 0.45 29.30 12.79
C SER A 108 -0.42 29.39 11.54
N THR A 109 -1.59 28.75 11.60
CA THR A 109 -2.59 28.92 10.53
C THR A 109 -3.27 30.30 10.62
N SER A 110 -3.48 30.94 9.48
CA SER A 110 -4.26 32.17 9.37
C SER A 110 -5.12 32.12 8.11
N ASN A 111 -6.31 32.70 8.21
CA ASN A 111 -7.22 32.84 7.07
C ASN A 111 -6.93 34.08 6.22
N PHE A 112 -6.03 34.95 6.65
CA PHE A 112 -5.67 36.19 5.97
C PHE A 112 -4.20 36.53 6.15
N PHE A 113 -3.66 37.33 5.24
CA PHE A 113 -2.25 37.69 5.26
C PHE A 113 -1.91 38.67 6.40
N THR A 114 -0.96 38.26 7.23
CA THR A 114 -0.16 39.17 8.07
C THR A 114 1.31 38.80 7.95
N SER A 115 2.23 39.75 8.13
CA SER A 115 3.68 39.49 8.13
C SER A 115 4.14 38.59 9.27
N GLU A 116 3.28 38.37 10.27
CA GLU A 116 3.56 37.51 11.42
C GLU A 116 3.10 36.06 11.22
N THR A 117 2.15 35.82 10.32
CA THR A 117 1.51 34.50 10.14
C THR A 117 1.69 33.91 8.75
N CYS A 118 2.06 34.69 7.74
CA CYS A 118 2.10 34.19 6.37
C CYS A 118 3.37 34.61 5.63
N SER A 119 3.86 33.70 4.80
CA SER A 119 4.89 33.98 3.81
C SER A 119 4.32 34.82 2.67
N LEU A 120 5.17 35.63 2.04
CA LEU A 120 4.79 36.40 0.86
C LEU A 120 5.99 36.65 -0.04
N THR A 121 5.82 36.30 -1.32
CA THR A 121 6.77 36.60 -2.40
C THR A 121 6.46 37.95 -3.03
N GLU A 122 7.46 38.54 -3.69
CA GLU A 122 7.25 39.69 -4.56
C GLU A 122 6.38 39.29 -5.76
N VAL A 123 5.82 40.30 -6.43
CA VAL A 123 5.06 40.09 -7.65
C VAL A 123 6.02 39.66 -8.76
N GLU A 124 5.94 38.40 -9.17
CA GLU A 124 6.87 37.82 -10.15
C GLU A 124 6.18 36.86 -11.13
N ARG A 125 6.93 36.38 -12.13
CA ARG A 125 6.38 35.53 -13.19
C ARG A 125 6.13 34.09 -12.73
N SER A 126 6.94 33.60 -11.80
CA SER A 126 6.91 32.21 -11.34
C SER A 126 7.37 32.12 -9.89
N PRO A 127 6.59 32.66 -8.93
CA PRO A 127 6.95 32.58 -7.53
C PRO A 127 6.91 31.14 -7.05
N TRP A 128 7.86 30.80 -6.17
CA TRP A 128 7.97 29.47 -5.61
C TRP A 128 8.34 29.52 -4.14
N TRP A 129 7.90 28.50 -3.43
CA TRP A 129 8.25 28.23 -2.04
C TRP A 129 8.59 26.74 -1.93
N TYR A 130 9.57 26.38 -1.11
CA TYR A 130 9.85 24.98 -0.81
C TYR A 130 10.28 24.77 0.63
N VAL A 131 10.13 23.53 1.10
CA VAL A 131 10.66 23.05 2.38
C VAL A 131 11.61 21.88 2.17
N ASN A 132 12.74 21.93 2.87
CA ASN A 132 13.65 20.80 3.01
C ASN A 132 13.24 19.99 4.25
N LEU A 133 12.71 18.79 4.04
CA LEU A 133 12.26 17.87 5.09
C LEU A 133 13.42 17.19 5.82
N LEU A 134 14.67 17.43 5.38
CA LEU A 134 15.94 16.85 5.85
C LEU A 134 16.15 15.38 5.47
N GLU A 135 15.07 14.63 5.25
CA GLU A 135 15.10 13.25 4.79
C GLU A 135 13.94 12.94 3.84
N PRO A 136 14.07 11.90 2.99
CA PRO A 136 12.99 11.53 2.08
C PRO A 136 11.82 10.87 2.81
N TYR A 137 10.63 11.47 2.71
CA TYR A 137 9.38 10.89 3.20
C TYR A 137 8.50 10.45 2.03
N MET A 138 7.65 9.43 2.28
CA MET A 138 6.56 9.07 1.38
C MET A 138 5.40 10.07 1.56
N VAL A 139 5.44 11.15 0.80
CA VAL A 139 4.42 12.21 0.83
C VAL A 139 3.13 11.68 0.23
N GLN A 140 2.05 11.72 1.01
CA GLN A 140 0.72 11.27 0.61
C GLN A 140 -0.20 12.43 0.24
N LEU A 141 -0.07 13.55 0.96
CA LEU A 141 -0.95 14.69 0.83
C LEU A 141 -0.19 15.96 1.18
N VAL A 142 -0.37 17.00 0.38
CA VAL A 142 0.07 18.35 0.71
C VAL A 142 -1.16 19.23 0.90
N ARG A 143 -1.27 19.88 2.05
CA ARG A 143 -2.30 20.91 2.29
C ARG A 143 -1.64 22.27 2.34
N LEU A 144 -2.24 23.23 1.64
CA LEU A 144 -1.75 24.61 1.59
C LEU A 144 -2.86 25.57 2.04
N ASP A 145 -2.55 26.39 3.02
CA ASP A 145 -3.42 27.45 3.51
C ASP A 145 -2.93 28.80 2.96
N PHE A 146 -3.77 29.50 2.21
CA PHE A 146 -3.40 30.75 1.53
C PHE A 146 -3.89 31.99 2.27
N GLY A 147 -3.00 32.97 2.43
CA GLY A 147 -3.30 34.24 3.13
C GLY A 147 -3.75 35.37 2.21
N LYS A 148 -3.55 35.23 0.90
CA LYS A 148 -4.06 36.18 -0.09
C LYS A 148 -4.71 35.40 -1.21
N PRO A 149 -5.78 35.95 -1.82
CA PRO A 149 -6.28 35.40 -3.06
C PRO A 149 -5.22 35.61 -4.15
N CYS A 150 -5.18 34.70 -5.11
CA CYS A 150 -4.42 34.96 -6.33
C CYS A 150 -5.31 35.57 -7.40
N CYS A 151 -4.68 36.53 -8.08
CA CYS A 151 -4.80 36.83 -9.50
C CYS A 151 -5.78 37.96 -9.85
N GLU A 152 -5.27 38.96 -10.58
CA GLU A 152 -6.07 40.07 -11.11
C GLU A 152 -7.24 39.53 -11.96
N ASP A 153 -8.44 40.09 -11.74
CA ASP A 153 -9.68 39.88 -12.50
C ASP A 153 -10.06 38.41 -12.76
N GLY A 154 -10.14 37.58 -11.72
CA GLY A 154 -10.80 36.27 -11.82
C GLY A 154 -10.14 35.31 -12.83
N LYS A 155 -8.81 35.36 -12.94
CA LYS A 155 -8.05 34.37 -13.70
C LYS A 155 -7.73 33.16 -12.82
N PRO A 156 -7.84 31.93 -13.34
CA PRO A 156 -7.43 30.75 -12.59
C PRO A 156 -5.90 30.74 -12.42
N ALA A 157 -5.45 30.40 -11.22
CA ALA A 157 -4.07 30.10 -10.91
C ALA A 157 -3.79 28.61 -11.12
N THR A 158 -2.57 28.26 -11.52
CA THR A 158 -2.08 26.89 -11.40
C THR A 158 -1.11 26.78 -10.22
N ILE A 159 -1.43 25.90 -9.27
CA ILE A 159 -0.48 25.46 -8.25
C ILE A 159 0.09 24.11 -8.64
N VAL A 160 1.42 24.01 -8.72
CA VAL A 160 2.15 22.77 -8.98
C VAL A 160 2.93 22.40 -7.74
N VAL A 161 2.60 21.25 -7.17
CA VAL A 161 3.37 20.65 -6.07
C VAL A 161 4.30 19.61 -6.63
N ARG A 162 5.59 19.74 -6.34
CA ARG A 162 6.62 18.78 -6.73
C ARG A 162 7.27 18.17 -5.51
N VAL A 163 7.59 16.89 -5.62
CA VAL A 163 8.22 16.09 -4.55
C VAL A 163 9.42 15.36 -5.15
N GLY A 164 10.56 15.42 -4.47
CA GLY A 164 11.75 14.68 -4.89
C GLY A 164 12.97 14.95 -4.02
N ASN A 165 14.13 14.48 -4.48
CA ASN A 165 15.39 14.56 -3.73
C ASN A 165 16.37 15.60 -4.28
N SER A 166 16.00 16.31 -5.35
CA SER A 166 16.81 17.39 -5.89
C SER A 166 16.38 18.72 -5.29
N ARG A 167 17.29 19.68 -5.24
CA ARG A 167 16.93 21.04 -4.81
C ARG A 167 15.89 21.63 -5.78
N PRO A 168 14.80 22.25 -5.29
CA PRO A 168 13.67 22.65 -6.15
C PRO A 168 13.92 23.80 -7.11
N ASP A 169 14.97 24.60 -6.89
CA ASP A 169 15.39 25.70 -7.78
C ASP A 169 15.69 25.23 -9.22
N MET A 170 15.97 23.94 -9.39
CA MET A 170 16.23 23.33 -10.70
C MET A 170 14.95 22.85 -11.43
N GLY A 171 13.78 22.80 -10.76
CA GLY A 171 12.51 22.36 -11.37
C GLY A 171 12.46 20.89 -11.81
N VAL A 172 13.43 20.06 -11.40
CA VAL A 172 13.63 18.67 -11.88
C VAL A 172 12.73 17.67 -11.17
N ASN A 173 12.30 17.97 -9.93
CA ASN A 173 11.48 17.04 -9.14
C ASN A 173 10.14 16.74 -9.82
N ALA A 174 9.66 15.51 -9.66
CA ALA A 174 8.41 15.05 -10.25
C ALA A 174 7.20 15.77 -9.63
N ILE A 175 6.16 15.96 -10.45
CA ILE A 175 4.92 16.60 -10.02
C ILE A 175 4.10 15.59 -9.22
N CYS A 176 3.80 15.92 -7.96
CA CYS A 176 2.85 15.15 -7.14
C CYS A 176 1.41 15.48 -7.50
N ASN A 177 1.11 16.77 -7.64
CA ASN A 177 -0.24 17.22 -7.99
C ASN A 177 -0.16 18.57 -8.71
N ARG A 178 -1.14 18.83 -9.57
CA ARG A 178 -1.33 20.09 -10.28
C ARG A 178 -2.78 20.52 -10.14
N PHE A 179 -3.01 21.60 -9.42
CA PHE A 179 -4.32 22.23 -9.30
C PHE A 179 -4.41 23.42 -10.25
N THR A 180 -5.56 23.61 -10.90
CA THR A 180 -5.85 24.82 -11.68
C THR A 180 -7.24 25.30 -11.32
N GLY A 181 -7.33 26.52 -10.78
CA GLY A 181 -8.59 27.06 -10.26
C GLY A 181 -8.39 28.39 -9.54
N PHE A 182 -9.41 28.81 -8.80
CA PHE A 182 -9.38 30.06 -8.03
C PHE A 182 -8.77 29.81 -6.65
N ILE A 183 -7.82 30.65 -6.26
CA ILE A 183 -7.23 30.63 -4.92
C ILE A 183 -7.98 31.66 -4.09
N GLU A 184 -8.74 31.19 -3.12
CA GLU A 184 -9.50 32.00 -2.18
C GLU A 184 -8.71 32.14 -0.87
N GLU A 185 -8.77 33.34 -0.30
CA GLU A 185 -8.18 33.62 1.01
C GLU A 185 -8.88 32.81 2.12
N GLY A 186 -8.09 32.13 2.95
CA GLY A 186 -8.59 31.33 4.07
C GLY A 186 -9.23 30.00 3.70
N ARG A 187 -9.19 29.59 2.42
CA ARG A 187 -9.64 28.27 1.99
C ARG A 187 -8.45 27.32 1.79
N PRO A 188 -8.36 26.23 2.57
CA PRO A 188 -7.28 25.25 2.42
C PRO A 188 -7.41 24.47 1.11
N LEU A 189 -6.28 24.23 0.46
CA LEU A 189 -6.18 23.42 -0.75
C LEU A 189 -5.54 22.06 -0.42
N PHE A 190 -6.25 20.97 -0.67
CA PHE A 190 -5.78 19.60 -0.43
C PHE A 190 -5.31 18.96 -1.74
N LEU A 191 -4.04 18.56 -1.79
CA LEU A 191 -3.35 18.08 -2.99
C LEU A 191 -2.77 16.68 -2.74
N PRO A 192 -3.56 15.61 -2.95
CA PRO A 192 -3.09 14.24 -2.74
C PRO A 192 -2.07 13.83 -3.81
N CYS A 193 -1.00 13.14 -3.41
CA CYS A 193 -0.05 12.50 -4.31
C CYS A 193 -0.52 11.07 -4.60
N ASN A 194 -0.88 10.78 -5.85
CA ASN A 194 -1.33 9.44 -6.24
C ASN A 194 -0.50 8.91 -7.44
N PRO A 195 0.40 7.93 -7.23
CA PRO A 195 0.71 7.27 -5.96
C PRO A 195 1.50 8.16 -4.97
N PRO A 196 1.61 7.79 -3.68
CA PRO A 196 2.48 8.47 -2.73
C PRO A 196 3.93 8.55 -3.23
N MET A 197 4.61 9.68 -2.98
CA MET A 197 5.91 9.98 -3.59
C MET A 197 7.02 10.16 -2.55
N ALA A 198 8.17 9.52 -2.77
CA ALA A 198 9.35 9.71 -1.93
C ALA A 198 10.08 11.02 -2.28
N GLY A 199 10.33 11.88 -1.29
CA GLY A 199 11.15 13.08 -1.50
C GLY A 199 11.56 13.80 -0.23
N ALA A 200 12.78 14.34 -0.22
CA ALA A 200 13.29 15.21 0.86
C ALA A 200 12.93 16.69 0.66
N PHE A 201 12.52 17.07 -0.54
CA PHE A 201 12.08 18.42 -0.88
C PHE A 201 10.65 18.40 -1.39
N VAL A 202 9.84 19.30 -0.85
CA VAL A 202 8.49 19.61 -1.34
C VAL A 202 8.46 21.06 -1.76
N SER A 203 8.08 21.32 -3.00
CA SER A 203 8.03 22.67 -3.55
C SER A 203 6.68 22.98 -4.16
N VAL A 204 6.24 24.21 -3.93
CA VAL A 204 5.00 24.81 -4.41
C VAL A 204 5.38 25.87 -5.43
N HIS A 205 4.91 25.72 -6.66
CA HIS A 205 5.12 26.68 -7.73
C HIS A 205 3.76 27.24 -8.15
N LEU A 206 3.67 28.57 -8.25
CA LEU A 206 2.53 29.24 -8.85
C LEU A 206 2.85 29.51 -10.32
N GLU A 207 2.22 28.75 -11.20
CA GLU A 207 2.32 28.91 -12.66
C GLU A 207 1.08 29.70 -13.14
N GLY A 208 1.27 30.79 -13.88
CA GLY A 208 0.19 31.64 -14.36
C GLY A 208 0.66 32.84 -15.18
N PRO A 209 -0.24 33.67 -15.71
CA PRO A 209 0.14 34.93 -16.35
C PRO A 209 0.91 35.80 -15.35
N ALA A 210 1.94 36.51 -15.84
CA ALA A 210 2.84 37.31 -15.02
C ALA A 210 2.09 38.32 -14.15
N GLY A 211 2.57 38.54 -12.92
CA GLY A 211 2.00 39.56 -12.02
C GLY A 211 1.34 39.01 -10.75
N ASN A 212 1.74 37.85 -10.25
CA ASN A 212 1.17 37.27 -9.03
C ASN A 212 2.22 37.11 -7.92
N SER A 213 1.78 37.26 -6.69
CA SER A 213 2.53 36.90 -5.48
C SER A 213 1.96 35.62 -4.89
N LEU A 214 2.82 34.69 -4.48
CA LEU A 214 2.48 33.53 -3.68
C LEU A 214 2.46 33.90 -2.18
N SER A 215 1.34 33.66 -1.51
CA SER A 215 1.19 33.85 -0.06
C SER A 215 0.68 32.59 0.62
N ILE A 216 1.56 31.91 1.35
CA ILE A 216 1.24 30.68 2.08
C ILE A 216 1.32 30.98 3.58
N CYS A 217 0.22 30.76 4.29
CA CYS A 217 0.18 30.88 5.75
C CYS A 217 0.67 29.61 6.42
N GLU A 218 0.27 28.44 5.93
CA GLU A 218 0.79 27.17 6.44
C GLU A 218 0.82 26.13 5.32
N ALA A 219 1.90 25.35 5.28
CA ALA A 219 2.12 24.25 4.36
C ALA A 219 2.29 22.96 5.14
N PHE A 220 1.28 22.10 5.07
CA PHE A 220 1.31 20.79 5.69
C PHE A 220 1.77 19.76 4.67
N VAL A 221 2.81 19.00 5.03
CA VAL A 221 3.26 17.85 4.25
C VAL A 221 2.95 16.61 5.07
N TYR A 222 1.96 15.85 4.63
CA TYR A 222 1.42 14.73 5.37
C TYR A 222 1.98 13.40 4.88
N THR A 223 2.33 12.55 5.85
CA THR A 223 2.75 11.17 5.66
C THR A 223 2.31 10.32 6.85
N ASP A 224 2.07 9.04 6.62
CA ASP A 224 1.90 8.02 7.64
C ASP A 224 3.20 7.25 7.94
N GLN A 225 4.26 7.44 7.14
CA GLN A 225 5.57 6.78 7.29
C GLN A 225 6.55 7.65 8.08
N ALA A 226 6.11 8.21 9.21
CA ALA A 226 6.96 8.99 10.09
C ALA A 226 6.68 8.66 11.56
N LEU A 227 7.73 8.74 12.39
CA LEU A 227 7.61 8.51 13.82
C LEU A 227 7.32 9.85 14.52
N PRO A 228 6.10 10.06 15.07
CA PRO A 228 5.81 11.24 15.86
C PRO A 228 6.59 11.23 17.18
N ILE A 229 6.86 12.43 17.70
CA ILE A 229 7.67 12.60 18.92
C ILE A 229 6.97 12.05 20.16
N GLU A 230 5.63 12.02 20.15
CA GLU A 230 4.75 11.49 21.19
C GLU A 230 4.93 9.98 21.38
N ARG A 231 5.43 9.28 20.35
CA ARG A 231 5.72 7.84 20.41
C ARG A 231 7.15 7.53 20.89
N CYS A 232 7.97 8.55 21.13
CA CYS A 232 9.27 8.36 21.74
C CYS A 232 9.14 8.01 23.23
N PRO A 233 10.12 7.27 23.81
CA PRO A 233 10.15 7.04 25.25
C PRO A 233 10.14 8.36 26.01
N GLN A 234 9.18 8.52 26.93
CA GLN A 234 9.16 9.67 27.86
C GLN A 234 9.59 9.23 29.24
N PHE A 235 10.55 9.96 29.81
CA PHE A 235 11.05 9.72 31.16
C PHE A 235 10.69 10.90 32.08
N ARG A 236 10.45 10.63 33.38
CA ARG A 236 10.01 11.67 34.35
C ARG A 236 11.07 12.75 34.60
N ASP A 237 12.33 12.41 34.40
CA ASP A 237 13.52 13.26 34.54
C ASP A 237 13.82 14.12 33.31
N GLN A 238 13.00 14.02 32.26
CA GLN A 238 13.27 14.64 30.97
C GLN A 238 12.56 16.00 30.80
N GLU A 239 13.31 17.02 30.35
CA GLU A 239 12.76 18.35 30.09
C GLU A 239 11.89 18.39 28.81
N PRO A 240 10.79 19.16 28.77
CA PRO A 240 9.98 19.34 27.57
C PRO A 240 10.81 19.85 26.38
N GLY A 241 10.66 19.27 25.19
CA GLY A 241 11.39 19.68 23.98
C GLY A 241 12.81 19.11 23.83
N SER A 242 13.26 18.28 24.77
CA SER A 242 14.56 17.59 24.70
C SER A 242 14.58 16.36 23.76
N SER A 243 13.48 16.06 23.08
CA SER A 243 13.40 14.95 22.12
C SER A 243 13.36 15.47 20.69
N ALA A 244 13.83 14.66 19.75
CA ALA A 244 13.60 14.86 18.33
C ALA A 244 13.54 13.50 17.61
N THR A 245 12.83 13.43 16.48
CA THR A 245 12.76 12.23 15.65
C THR A 245 13.45 12.45 14.31
N TYR A 246 14.14 11.42 13.83
CA TYR A 246 14.78 11.40 12.53
C TYR A 246 14.95 9.96 12.05
N ASN A 247 14.59 9.67 10.80
CA ASN A 247 14.69 8.37 10.15
C ASN A 247 14.12 7.21 10.99
N GLY A 248 12.92 7.42 11.55
CA GLY A 248 12.23 6.44 12.39
C GLY A 248 12.88 6.18 13.75
N LYS A 249 13.85 6.99 14.19
CA LYS A 249 14.48 6.89 15.52
C LYS A 249 14.20 8.10 16.38
N CYS A 250 14.26 7.90 17.69
CA CYS A 250 14.15 8.95 18.68
C CYS A 250 15.55 9.34 19.18
N TYR A 251 15.81 10.64 19.27
CA TYR A 251 17.03 11.23 19.82
C TYR A 251 16.66 12.07 21.03
N LEU A 252 17.10 11.63 22.21
CA LEU A 252 16.85 12.29 23.48
C LEU A 252 18.13 13.01 23.92
N PHE A 253 18.05 14.33 24.01
CA PHE A 253 19.16 15.21 24.34
C PHE A 253 19.20 15.42 25.86
N HIS A 254 20.33 15.10 26.48
CA HIS A 254 20.57 15.30 27.91
C HIS A 254 21.61 16.39 28.11
N ASP A 255 21.16 17.59 28.47
CA ASP A 255 21.95 18.83 28.55
C ASP A 255 22.02 19.44 29.96
N ASN A 256 21.48 18.75 30.96
CA ASN A 256 21.47 19.21 32.35
C ASN A 256 22.45 18.46 33.26
N GLN A 257 22.83 17.22 32.91
CA GLN A 257 23.70 16.37 33.72
C GLN A 257 24.83 15.77 32.86
N PRO A 258 26.01 16.40 32.81
CA PRO A 258 27.13 15.87 32.03
C PRO A 258 27.75 14.66 32.74
N LEU A 259 27.99 13.59 31.97
CA LEU A 259 28.53 12.31 32.45
C LEU A 259 29.84 11.97 31.72
N ASN A 260 30.64 11.08 32.31
CA ASN A 260 31.75 10.50 31.55
C ASN A 260 31.26 9.55 30.46
N PHE A 261 32.13 9.17 29.52
CA PHE A 261 31.71 8.38 28.37
C PHE A 261 31.05 7.04 28.75
N ASN A 262 31.64 6.31 29.70
CA ASN A 262 31.13 5.00 30.09
C ASN A 262 29.82 5.12 30.90
N GLU A 263 29.71 6.12 31.77
CA GLU A 263 28.47 6.44 32.50
C GLU A 263 27.34 6.83 31.53
N ALA A 264 27.63 7.69 30.55
CA ALA A 264 26.65 8.11 29.54
C ALA A 264 26.17 6.92 28.68
N ARG A 265 27.11 6.04 28.29
CA ARG A 265 26.78 4.80 27.55
C ARG A 265 25.85 3.90 28.37
N GLN A 266 26.23 3.60 29.62
CA GLN A 266 25.42 2.77 30.51
C GLN A 266 24.05 3.40 30.80
N PHE A 267 23.98 4.73 30.91
CA PHE A 267 22.74 5.46 31.12
C PHE A 267 21.74 5.25 29.97
N CYS A 268 22.19 5.34 28.71
CA CYS A 268 21.33 5.09 27.55
C CYS A 268 20.96 3.60 27.44
N GLU A 269 21.91 2.69 27.67
CA GLU A 269 21.69 1.24 27.61
C GLU A 269 20.66 0.76 28.64
N ALA A 270 20.73 1.29 29.88
CA ALA A 270 19.78 0.97 30.95
C ALA A 270 18.33 1.37 30.62
N ARG A 271 18.14 2.33 29.70
CA ARG A 271 16.83 2.80 29.22
C ARG A 271 16.42 2.18 27.88
N GLY A 272 17.17 1.19 27.39
CA GLY A 272 16.88 0.49 26.12
C GLY A 272 17.20 1.34 24.88
N GLY A 273 18.19 2.22 24.98
CA GLY A 273 18.77 2.97 23.87
C GLY A 273 20.28 2.75 23.78
N SER A 274 20.96 3.53 22.96
CA SER A 274 22.43 3.63 22.93
C SER A 274 22.85 5.08 22.76
N LEU A 275 24.14 5.40 22.97
CA LEU A 275 24.68 6.65 22.42
C LEU A 275 24.58 6.59 20.89
N ILE A 276 24.60 7.75 20.23
CA ILE A 276 24.59 7.82 18.75
C ILE A 276 25.75 6.98 18.20
N ASP A 277 25.45 5.84 17.58
CA ASP A 277 26.40 4.80 17.18
C ASP A 277 26.44 4.55 15.66
N GLU A 278 25.95 5.51 14.90
CA GLU A 278 25.96 5.53 13.44
C GLU A 278 25.87 6.97 12.94
N THR A 279 26.22 7.18 11.68
CA THR A 279 26.08 8.48 11.02
C THR A 279 26.00 8.35 9.51
N ASN A 280 25.47 9.39 8.89
CA ASN A 280 25.54 9.68 7.46
C ASN A 280 25.46 11.22 7.31
N PRO A 281 25.71 11.78 6.12
CA PRO A 281 25.69 13.24 5.93
C PRO A 281 24.39 13.92 6.39
N ALA A 282 23.24 13.27 6.18
CA ALA A 282 21.95 13.82 6.56
C ALA A 282 21.70 13.76 8.09
N LEU A 283 22.07 12.64 8.74
CA LEU A 283 22.02 12.51 10.20
C LEU A 283 22.98 13.49 10.90
N GLN A 284 24.19 13.67 10.36
CA GLN A 284 25.12 14.68 10.85
C GLN A 284 24.50 16.07 10.78
N GLY A 285 23.94 16.44 9.63
CA GLY A 285 23.27 17.72 9.44
C GLY A 285 22.10 17.93 10.41
N PHE A 286 21.27 16.90 10.60
CA PHE A 286 20.17 16.91 11.56
C PHE A 286 20.67 17.12 13.00
N VAL A 287 21.62 16.33 13.48
CA VAL A 287 22.13 16.44 14.86
C VAL A 287 22.82 17.78 15.07
N SER A 288 23.67 18.23 14.14
CA SER A 288 24.33 19.54 14.24
C SER A 288 23.33 20.69 14.27
N TRP A 289 22.24 20.60 13.49
CA TRP A 289 21.17 21.60 13.49
C TRP A 289 20.38 21.61 14.80
N GLU A 290 20.01 20.44 15.29
CA GLU A 290 19.30 20.25 16.55
C GLU A 290 20.12 20.73 17.75
N LEU A 291 21.44 20.47 17.75
CA LEU A 291 22.37 21.00 18.75
C LEU A 291 22.51 22.52 18.64
N TRP A 292 22.73 23.04 17.43
CA TRP A 292 22.82 24.48 17.20
C TRP A 292 21.56 25.20 17.66
N ARG A 293 20.36 24.72 17.34
CA ARG A 293 19.10 25.35 17.72
C ARG A 293 18.92 25.41 19.25
N ARG A 294 19.32 24.37 19.97
CA ARG A 294 19.24 24.33 21.45
C ARG A 294 20.28 25.22 22.14
N HIS A 295 21.47 25.32 21.58
CA HIS A 295 22.62 25.99 22.22
C HIS A 295 22.95 27.39 21.71
N SER A 296 22.48 27.77 20.53
CA SER A 296 22.83 29.03 19.83
C SER A 296 22.52 30.32 20.61
N ARG A 297 21.65 30.27 21.62
CA ARG A 297 21.32 31.43 22.45
C ARG A 297 22.02 31.45 23.82
N ASN A 298 22.41 30.28 24.37
CA ASN A 298 22.82 30.14 25.77
C ASN A 298 24.22 29.55 25.98
N ASP A 299 24.66 28.58 25.17
CA ASP A 299 26.00 27.97 25.28
C ASP A 299 26.53 27.48 23.92
N PRO A 300 27.14 28.35 23.10
CA PRO A 300 27.70 27.96 21.81
C PRO A 300 28.89 27.00 21.91
N SER A 301 29.37 26.71 23.12
CA SER A 301 30.51 25.81 23.38
C SER A 301 30.11 24.41 23.84
N GLY A 302 28.81 24.10 23.83
CA GLY A 302 28.27 22.81 24.23
C GLY A 302 28.96 21.62 23.54
N GLN A 303 29.12 20.53 24.28
CA GLN A 303 29.82 19.33 23.82
C GLN A 303 29.01 18.09 24.15
N TYR A 304 28.88 17.20 23.17
CA TYR A 304 28.05 15.99 23.29
C TYR A 304 28.83 14.74 22.93
N TRP A 305 28.67 13.69 23.72
CA TRP A 305 29.24 12.38 23.43
C TRP A 305 28.70 11.80 22.13
N LEU A 306 29.61 11.28 21.31
CA LEU A 306 29.31 10.43 20.17
C LEU A 306 29.70 9.00 20.56
N GLY A 307 28.87 8.00 20.24
CA GLY A 307 29.12 6.56 20.50
C GLY A 307 30.21 5.99 19.59
N LEU A 308 31.38 6.62 19.60
CA LEU A 308 32.50 6.35 18.74
C LEU A 308 33.79 6.36 19.55
N MET A 309 34.57 5.29 19.42
CA MET A 309 35.81 5.06 20.15
C MET A 309 36.95 4.72 19.20
N ARG A 310 38.16 5.11 19.58
CA ARG A 310 39.36 4.73 18.84
C ARG A 310 39.62 3.24 19.04
N ASP A 311 39.94 2.53 17.96
CA ASP A 311 40.22 1.10 18.04
C ASP A 311 41.49 0.86 18.89
N THR A 312 41.42 -0.14 19.77
CA THR A 312 42.51 -0.50 20.69
C THR A 312 43.63 -1.23 19.97
N VAL A 313 43.32 -1.91 18.87
CA VAL A 313 44.30 -2.67 18.06
C VAL A 313 44.91 -1.75 17.00
N ASP A 314 44.07 -1.11 16.18
CA ASP A 314 44.51 -0.15 15.18
C ASP A 314 44.13 1.29 15.59
N ARG A 315 45.06 2.00 16.23
CA ARG A 315 44.82 3.37 16.69
C ARG A 315 44.53 4.38 15.58
N SER A 316 44.77 4.04 14.32
CA SER A 316 44.40 4.88 13.17
C SER A 316 42.92 4.76 12.81
N ASN A 317 42.27 3.68 13.25
CA ASN A 317 40.88 3.40 12.99
C ASN A 317 39.97 3.83 14.15
N TRP A 318 38.72 4.15 13.82
CA TRP A 318 37.66 4.47 14.76
C TRP A 318 36.49 3.51 14.54
N LYS A 319 35.89 3.06 15.64
CA LYS A 319 34.78 2.10 15.65
C LYS A 319 33.59 2.65 16.41
N TRP A 320 32.41 2.43 15.83
CA TRP A 320 31.15 2.66 16.50
C TRP A 320 30.96 1.69 17.66
N LEU A 321 30.09 2.01 18.62
CA LEU A 321 29.71 1.09 19.69
C LEU A 321 29.12 -0.24 19.16
N SER A 322 28.60 -0.24 17.92
CA SER A 322 28.15 -1.45 17.22
C SER A 322 29.27 -2.37 16.74
N GLY A 323 30.54 -1.94 16.84
CA GLY A 323 31.73 -2.64 16.33
C GLY A 323 32.05 -2.39 14.87
N LYS A 324 31.20 -1.64 14.15
CA LYS A 324 31.42 -1.26 12.75
C LYS A 324 32.49 -0.18 12.62
N ASP A 325 33.28 -0.25 11.56
CA ASP A 325 34.25 0.80 11.21
C ASP A 325 33.54 2.07 10.73
N VAL A 326 34.20 3.21 10.94
CA VAL A 326 33.74 4.51 10.44
C VAL A 326 33.99 4.60 8.93
N THR A 327 32.92 4.60 8.15
CA THR A 327 32.99 4.76 6.68
C THR A 327 32.88 6.20 6.21
N VAL A 328 32.23 7.06 6.99
CA VAL A 328 32.06 8.50 6.72
C VAL A 328 32.42 9.25 7.98
N SER A 329 33.18 10.35 7.86
CA SER A 329 33.65 11.11 9.01
C SER A 329 33.47 12.61 8.86
N PHE A 330 33.20 13.29 9.98
CA PHE A 330 32.98 14.74 10.04
C PHE A 330 33.93 15.40 11.05
N TRP A 331 35.18 14.95 11.10
CA TRP A 331 36.21 15.50 11.98
C TRP A 331 36.57 16.93 11.59
N ASN A 332 36.62 17.85 12.56
CA ASN A 332 37.15 19.19 12.33
C ASN A 332 38.66 19.17 12.07
N LEU A 333 39.40 18.38 12.86
CA LEU A 333 40.82 18.06 12.67
C LEU A 333 41.06 16.68 13.32
N PRO A 334 41.25 15.60 12.56
CA PRO A 334 41.64 14.33 13.14
C PRO A 334 43.11 14.43 13.58
N GLY A 335 43.43 14.18 14.85
CA GLY A 335 44.85 14.18 15.24
C GLY A 335 45.23 14.21 16.70
N GLY A 336 44.30 14.25 17.66
CA GLY A 336 44.68 14.04 19.06
C GLY A 336 45.03 12.56 19.34
N GLY A 337 45.69 12.32 20.48
CA GLY A 337 45.99 10.98 21.01
C GLY A 337 44.85 10.39 21.84
N GLU A 338 43.68 11.04 21.83
CA GLU A 338 42.55 10.72 22.70
C GLU A 338 41.67 9.61 22.10
N ASN A 339 40.90 8.93 22.97
CA ASN A 339 40.24 7.67 22.62
C ASN A 339 38.72 7.77 22.41
N CYS A 340 38.08 8.89 22.78
CA CYS A 340 36.64 9.08 22.66
C CYS A 340 36.31 10.27 21.75
N ALA A 341 35.18 10.20 21.05
CA ALA A 341 34.73 11.26 20.15
C ALA A 341 33.57 12.07 20.73
N ARG A 342 33.48 13.34 20.33
CA ARG A 342 32.39 14.25 20.69
C ARG A 342 31.98 15.16 19.54
N TYR A 343 30.74 15.65 19.56
CA TYR A 343 30.34 16.87 18.87
C TYR A 343 30.86 18.09 19.63
N ASP A 344 31.46 19.04 18.93
CA ASP A 344 32.07 20.23 19.53
C ASP A 344 31.46 21.52 18.96
N GLY A 345 30.69 22.26 19.77
CA GLY A 345 30.05 23.52 19.37
C GLY A 345 31.04 24.61 18.94
N THR A 346 32.24 24.64 19.55
CA THR A 346 33.29 25.60 19.18
C THR A 346 33.88 25.35 17.79
N LYS A 347 33.66 24.15 17.25
CA LYS A 347 34.09 23.70 15.92
C LYS A 347 32.92 23.54 14.96
N GLY A 348 31.82 24.26 15.20
CA GLY A 348 30.64 24.21 14.33
C GLY A 348 29.92 22.87 14.36
N TRP A 349 29.95 22.16 15.49
CA TRP A 349 29.34 20.84 15.68
C TRP A 349 29.94 19.74 14.80
N LEU A 350 31.19 19.91 14.38
CA LEU A 350 32.02 18.86 13.81
C LEU A 350 32.58 17.96 14.92
N TRP A 351 33.09 16.80 14.55
CA TRP A 351 33.64 15.83 15.49
C TRP A 351 35.03 16.25 15.95
N SER A 352 35.30 16.02 17.24
CA SER A 352 36.62 16.21 17.86
C SER A 352 36.91 15.07 18.83
N ASP A 353 38.18 14.68 18.95
CA ASP A 353 38.58 13.66 19.92
C ASP A 353 38.85 14.28 21.29
N THR A 354 38.60 13.51 22.34
CA THR A 354 38.65 14.00 23.72
C THR A 354 38.87 12.85 24.70
N ASN A 355 39.37 13.20 25.89
CA ASN A 355 39.54 12.25 26.98
C ASN A 355 38.19 11.72 27.45
N CYS A 356 38.06 10.39 27.51
CA CYS A 356 36.83 9.67 27.88
C CYS A 356 36.33 9.96 29.31
N ASN A 357 37.20 10.44 30.20
CA ASN A 357 36.86 10.78 31.59
C ASN A 357 36.29 12.20 31.74
N ARG A 358 36.26 13.01 30.68
CA ARG A 358 35.57 14.31 30.74
C ARG A 358 34.09 14.12 31.00
N LYS A 359 33.44 15.11 31.61
CA LYS A 359 31.98 15.09 31.76
C LYS A 359 31.38 15.94 30.66
N LEU A 360 30.65 15.32 29.74
CA LEU A 360 29.99 15.98 28.61
C LEU A 360 28.51 15.64 28.60
N PHE A 361 27.73 16.45 27.88
CA PHE A 361 26.35 16.12 27.56
C PHE A 361 26.30 14.92 26.61
N PHE A 362 25.13 14.33 26.43
CA PHE A 362 25.00 13.15 25.59
C PHE A 362 23.61 13.05 24.97
N ILE A 363 23.52 12.24 23.93
CA ILE A 363 22.29 11.99 23.20
C ILE A 363 22.05 10.49 23.23
N CYS A 364 20.91 10.09 23.80
CA CYS A 364 20.46 8.71 23.71
C CYS A 364 19.61 8.53 22.45
N GLN A 365 20.04 7.63 21.56
CA GLN A 365 19.24 7.18 20.44
C GLN A 365 18.41 5.95 20.84
N HIS A 366 17.14 5.93 20.45
CA HIS A 366 16.23 4.81 20.66
C HIS A 366 15.62 4.37 19.33
N ARG A 367 15.55 3.05 19.14
CA ARG A 367 14.85 2.42 18.02
C ARG A 367 13.37 2.22 18.37
N PRO A 368 12.48 2.25 17.37
CA PRO A 368 11.06 2.02 17.60
C PRO A 368 10.86 0.57 18.06
N LYS A 369 9.99 0.38 19.06
CA LYS A 369 9.66 -0.96 19.59
C LYS A 369 8.49 -1.61 18.84
N SER A 370 7.66 -0.81 18.19
CA SER A 370 6.43 -1.24 17.52
C SER A 370 6.16 -0.38 16.30
N CYS A 371 5.52 -0.97 15.28
CA CYS A 371 5.13 -0.28 14.06
C CYS A 371 3.86 0.57 14.19
N GLY A 372 3.15 0.47 15.32
CA GLY A 372 1.78 1.01 15.43
C GLY A 372 0.77 0.12 14.70
N ARG A 373 -0.51 0.47 14.74
CA ARG A 373 -1.53 -0.29 14.01
C ARG A 373 -1.36 -0.15 12.49
N PRO A 374 -1.29 -1.24 11.71
CA PRO A 374 -1.27 -1.14 10.26
C PRO A 374 -2.65 -0.74 9.71
N GLU A 375 -2.67 -0.27 8.47
CA GLU A 375 -3.91 -0.05 7.73
C GLU A 375 -4.67 -1.37 7.51
N GLN A 376 -6.00 -1.32 7.60
CA GLN A 376 -6.88 -2.46 7.39
C GLN A 376 -7.83 -2.15 6.22
N PRO A 377 -7.82 -2.94 5.14
CA PRO A 377 -8.70 -2.70 4.00
C PRO A 377 -10.17 -2.85 4.39
N ALA A 378 -11.06 -2.14 3.68
CA ALA A 378 -12.49 -2.34 3.82
C ALA A 378 -12.88 -3.77 3.43
N ASN A 379 -13.90 -4.31 4.09
CA ASN A 379 -14.35 -5.71 3.95
C ASN A 379 -13.20 -6.72 4.12
N GLY A 380 -12.33 -6.49 5.11
CA GLY A 380 -11.26 -7.39 5.47
C GLY A 380 -11.03 -7.41 6.98
N THR A 381 -10.38 -8.48 7.43
CA THR A 381 -10.02 -8.77 8.81
C THR A 381 -8.49 -8.77 8.96
N LEU A 382 -8.00 -8.02 9.95
CA LEU A 382 -6.60 -8.03 10.38
C LEU A 382 -6.42 -9.03 11.54
N ILE A 383 -5.50 -9.98 11.36
CA ILE A 383 -5.12 -10.98 12.37
C ILE A 383 -3.70 -10.66 12.84
N ALA A 384 -3.55 -10.32 14.11
CA ALA A 384 -2.27 -9.97 14.71
C ALA A 384 -2.31 -10.19 16.23
N ASP A 385 -1.23 -10.74 16.79
CA ASP A 385 -1.08 -10.83 18.26
C ASP A 385 -0.65 -9.49 18.86
N ASN A 386 0.34 -8.85 18.24
CA ASN A 386 0.83 -7.52 18.58
C ASN A 386 1.61 -6.91 17.39
N PHE A 387 1.96 -5.63 17.49
CA PHE A 387 2.61 -4.87 16.41
C PHE A 387 4.09 -4.58 16.68
N ASN A 388 4.75 -5.36 17.54
CA ASN A 388 6.16 -5.18 17.86
C ASN A 388 7.07 -5.53 16.68
N VAL A 389 8.25 -4.91 16.65
CA VAL A 389 9.28 -5.18 15.64
C VAL A 389 9.59 -6.67 15.57
N GLY A 390 9.60 -7.23 14.36
CA GLY A 390 9.82 -8.64 14.06
C GLY A 390 8.54 -9.46 13.89
N ASN A 391 7.40 -8.98 14.39
CA ASN A 391 6.14 -9.72 14.28
C ASN A 391 5.45 -9.55 12.93
N ARG A 392 4.60 -10.53 12.60
CA ARG A 392 3.86 -10.60 11.35
C ARG A 392 2.37 -10.40 11.58
N VAL A 393 1.73 -9.74 10.62
CA VAL A 393 0.28 -9.56 10.58
C VAL A 393 -0.27 -10.22 9.32
N GLU A 394 -1.45 -10.84 9.44
CA GLU A 394 -2.14 -11.53 8.35
C GLU A 394 -3.46 -10.82 8.03
N TYR A 395 -3.77 -10.71 6.75
CA TYR A 395 -5.00 -10.11 6.25
C TYR A 395 -5.87 -11.17 5.59
N ARG A 396 -7.16 -11.16 5.92
CA ARG A 396 -8.17 -11.98 5.27
C ARG A 396 -9.29 -11.12 4.74
N CYS A 397 -9.65 -11.27 3.48
CA CYS A 397 -10.82 -10.57 2.95
C CYS A 397 -12.11 -11.29 3.35
N ASP A 398 -13.17 -10.52 3.53
CA ASP A 398 -14.49 -11.02 3.88
C ASP A 398 -15.07 -11.85 2.72
N ALA A 399 -16.13 -12.62 3.00
CA ALA A 399 -16.77 -13.48 2.00
C ALA A 399 -17.12 -12.71 0.71
N GLY A 400 -16.84 -13.33 -0.44
CA GLY A 400 -17.03 -12.72 -1.76
C GLY A 400 -15.98 -11.71 -2.20
N HIS A 401 -14.98 -11.42 -1.36
CA HIS A 401 -13.87 -10.55 -1.69
C HIS A 401 -12.57 -11.33 -1.88
N MET A 402 -11.78 -10.86 -2.83
CA MET A 402 -10.45 -11.38 -3.15
C MET A 402 -9.37 -10.44 -2.66
N ALA A 403 -8.32 -10.99 -2.04
CA ALA A 403 -7.13 -10.23 -1.71
C ALA A 403 -6.26 -10.00 -2.95
N VAL A 404 -6.02 -8.73 -3.29
CA VAL A 404 -5.08 -8.30 -4.33
C VAL A 404 -3.89 -7.63 -3.65
N GLY A 405 -2.75 -8.31 -3.59
CA GLY A 405 -1.55 -7.85 -2.87
C GLY A 405 -1.08 -8.85 -1.81
N PRO A 406 -0.06 -8.51 -1.01
CA PRO A 406 0.48 -9.42 -0.01
C PRO A 406 -0.49 -9.55 1.17
N THR A 407 -0.84 -10.78 1.54
CA THR A 407 -1.74 -11.07 2.67
C THR A 407 -1.01 -11.18 4.00
N THR A 408 0.32 -11.08 4.00
CA THR A 408 1.13 -11.09 5.23
C THR A 408 2.15 -9.97 5.19
N ARG A 409 2.28 -9.20 6.28
CA ARG A 409 3.27 -8.12 6.40
C ARG A 409 4.08 -8.29 7.68
N THR A 410 5.33 -7.83 7.67
CA THR A 410 6.23 -7.91 8.83
C THR A 410 6.54 -6.51 9.35
N CYS A 411 6.48 -6.31 10.67
CA CYS A 411 6.94 -5.08 11.30
C CYS A 411 8.48 -5.03 11.30
N LEU A 412 9.05 -4.09 10.55
CA LEU A 412 10.49 -3.97 10.34
C LEU A 412 11.17 -3.21 11.49
N SER A 413 12.50 -3.32 11.58
CA SER A 413 13.30 -2.58 12.57
C SER A 413 13.31 -1.06 12.36
N SER A 414 12.81 -0.59 11.21
CA SER A 414 12.52 0.82 10.95
C SER A 414 11.31 1.35 11.72
N GLY A 415 10.50 0.48 12.33
CA GLY A 415 9.24 0.87 12.98
C GLY A 415 8.08 1.05 12.00
N PHE A 416 8.18 0.47 10.80
CA PHE A 416 7.11 0.46 9.81
C PHE A 416 6.89 -0.95 9.26
N PHE A 417 5.68 -1.23 8.80
CA PHE A 417 5.40 -2.50 8.12
C PHE A 417 6.02 -2.51 6.74
N GLY A 418 6.65 -3.63 6.39
CA GLY A 418 7.09 -3.88 5.02
C GLY A 418 5.91 -4.04 4.06
N GLU A 419 6.16 -3.74 2.78
CA GLU A 419 5.19 -3.87 1.68
C GLU A 419 3.89 -3.06 1.87
N TYR A 420 2.96 -3.15 0.92
CA TYR A 420 1.65 -2.47 0.95
C TYR A 420 0.55 -3.46 1.40
N PRO A 421 -0.59 -3.02 1.94
CA PRO A 421 -1.67 -3.92 2.36
C PRO A 421 -2.35 -4.53 1.12
N PRO A 422 -3.06 -5.65 1.26
CA PRO A 422 -3.88 -6.15 0.17
C PRO A 422 -5.14 -5.29 0.02
N VAL A 423 -5.64 -5.19 -1.21
CA VAL A 423 -6.96 -4.61 -1.50
C VAL A 423 -7.99 -5.73 -1.59
N CYS A 424 -9.06 -5.65 -0.80
CA CYS A 424 -10.16 -6.60 -0.85
C CYS A 424 -11.15 -6.21 -1.96
N LYS A 425 -11.04 -6.88 -3.11
CA LYS A 425 -11.88 -6.63 -4.28
C LYS A 425 -13.07 -7.58 -4.31
N TYR A 426 -14.29 -7.05 -4.35
CA TYR A 426 -15.48 -7.87 -4.54
C TYR A 426 -15.50 -8.49 -5.95
N VAL A 427 -15.73 -9.80 -6.04
CA VAL A 427 -15.85 -10.53 -7.32
C VAL A 427 -17.16 -11.29 -7.33
N GLN A 428 -17.92 -11.15 -8.41
CA GLN A 428 -19.21 -11.81 -8.59
C GLN A 428 -19.33 -12.40 -9.99
N CYS A 429 -19.72 -13.66 -10.05
CA CYS A 429 -19.98 -14.39 -11.28
C CYS A 429 -21.37 -14.13 -11.83
N GLY A 430 -21.49 -14.32 -13.16
CA GLY A 430 -22.78 -14.38 -13.84
C GLY A 430 -23.65 -15.56 -13.37
N MET A 431 -24.90 -15.59 -13.82
CA MET A 431 -25.77 -16.75 -13.59
C MET A 431 -25.15 -18.01 -14.21
N PRO A 432 -25.19 -19.18 -13.54
CA PRO A 432 -24.81 -20.45 -14.14
C PRO A 432 -25.59 -20.69 -15.44
N ALA A 433 -24.93 -21.27 -16.44
CA ALA A 433 -25.55 -21.56 -17.72
C ALA A 433 -26.58 -22.69 -17.56
N ARG A 434 -27.74 -22.58 -18.23
CA ARG A 434 -28.72 -23.68 -18.24
C ARG A 434 -28.23 -24.79 -19.18
N ILE A 435 -28.38 -26.05 -18.74
CA ILE A 435 -28.02 -27.23 -19.52
C ILE A 435 -29.29 -27.99 -19.96
N PRO A 436 -29.38 -28.49 -21.21
CA PRO A 436 -30.47 -29.35 -21.64
C PRO A 436 -30.48 -30.67 -20.84
N ASN A 437 -31.67 -31.23 -20.59
CA ASN A 437 -31.86 -32.50 -19.88
C ASN A 437 -31.19 -32.56 -18.49
N GLY A 438 -31.08 -31.39 -17.85
CA GLY A 438 -30.55 -31.25 -16.51
C GLY A 438 -30.87 -29.89 -15.92
N GLY A 439 -30.26 -29.60 -14.78
CA GLY A 439 -30.40 -28.34 -14.06
C GLY A 439 -29.17 -28.05 -13.21
N TYR A 440 -29.21 -26.92 -12.53
CA TYR A 440 -28.19 -26.53 -11.57
C TYR A 440 -28.85 -26.06 -10.28
N LYS A 441 -28.12 -26.21 -9.17
CA LYS A 441 -28.42 -25.62 -7.87
C LYS A 441 -27.25 -24.75 -7.46
N MET A 442 -27.53 -23.52 -7.03
CA MET A 442 -26.51 -22.64 -6.45
C MET A 442 -26.39 -22.99 -4.96
N VAL A 443 -25.18 -23.23 -4.50
CA VAL A 443 -24.94 -23.49 -3.08
C VAL A 443 -25.13 -22.17 -2.32
N ASN A 444 -26.02 -22.21 -1.32
CA ASN A 444 -26.45 -21.04 -0.53
C ASN A 444 -27.05 -19.88 -1.34
N ASP A 445 -27.48 -20.12 -2.59
CA ASP A 445 -28.00 -19.08 -3.51
C ASP A 445 -27.02 -17.90 -3.73
N THR A 446 -25.71 -18.16 -3.66
CA THR A 446 -24.65 -17.16 -3.82
C THR A 446 -23.91 -17.28 -5.16
N ARG A 447 -23.28 -16.18 -5.60
CA ARG A 447 -22.51 -16.09 -6.86
C ARG A 447 -21.20 -15.30 -6.72
N HIS A 448 -20.78 -15.03 -5.49
CA HIS A 448 -19.56 -14.26 -5.23
C HIS A 448 -18.32 -15.17 -5.30
N TYR A 449 -17.12 -14.59 -5.17
CA TYR A 449 -15.88 -15.35 -5.17
C TYR A 449 -15.93 -16.59 -4.27
N LEU A 450 -15.52 -17.76 -4.78
CA LEU A 450 -15.61 -19.07 -4.12
C LEU A 450 -17.03 -19.63 -3.90
N SER A 451 -18.10 -18.96 -4.35
CA SER A 451 -19.44 -19.56 -4.42
C SER A 451 -19.41 -20.80 -5.33
N MET A 452 -20.19 -21.82 -4.98
CA MET A 452 -20.26 -23.08 -5.71
C MET A 452 -21.63 -23.28 -6.35
N THR A 453 -21.67 -23.88 -7.53
CA THR A 453 -22.90 -24.36 -8.16
C THR A 453 -22.73 -25.81 -8.56
N SER A 454 -23.76 -26.61 -8.30
CA SER A 454 -23.78 -28.04 -8.57
C SER A 454 -24.79 -28.34 -9.68
N TYR A 455 -24.36 -29.05 -10.71
CA TYR A 455 -25.17 -29.47 -11.86
C TYR A 455 -25.62 -30.91 -11.70
N THR A 456 -26.87 -31.17 -12.10
CA THR A 456 -27.49 -32.50 -12.06
C THR A 456 -28.20 -32.77 -13.38
N CYS A 457 -28.11 -34.00 -13.88
CA CYS A 457 -28.90 -34.42 -15.02
C CYS A 457 -30.25 -34.98 -14.60
N ASN A 458 -31.22 -34.93 -15.50
CA ASN A 458 -32.51 -35.57 -15.33
C ASN A 458 -32.37 -37.09 -15.39
N ASP A 459 -33.37 -37.83 -14.90
CA ASP A 459 -33.39 -39.29 -14.96
C ASP A 459 -33.18 -39.79 -16.40
N GLY A 460 -32.34 -40.81 -16.55
CA GLY A 460 -31.96 -41.39 -17.84
C GLY A 460 -30.85 -40.65 -18.59
N TYR A 461 -30.26 -39.62 -17.98
CA TYR A 461 -29.09 -38.92 -18.50
C TYR A 461 -27.90 -38.99 -17.54
N GLN A 462 -26.71 -39.14 -18.11
CA GLN A 462 -25.42 -39.13 -17.42
C GLN A 462 -24.77 -37.75 -17.54
N LEU A 463 -24.20 -37.27 -16.43
CA LEU A 463 -23.43 -36.03 -16.41
C LEU A 463 -22.01 -36.26 -16.95
N ILE A 464 -21.66 -35.51 -18.00
CA ILE A 464 -20.34 -35.51 -18.63
C ILE A 464 -19.66 -34.17 -18.36
N GLY A 465 -18.56 -34.21 -17.61
CA GLY A 465 -17.79 -33.04 -17.20
C GLY A 465 -17.83 -32.80 -15.67
N ARG A 466 -17.42 -31.61 -15.24
CA ARG A 466 -17.39 -31.25 -13.81
C ARG A 466 -18.79 -30.79 -13.37
N GLY A 467 -19.39 -31.52 -12.44
CA GLY A 467 -20.70 -31.18 -11.87
C GLY A 467 -20.67 -29.96 -10.96
N ASP A 468 -19.56 -29.74 -10.25
CA ASP A 468 -19.43 -28.60 -9.33
C ASP A 468 -18.50 -27.54 -9.92
N LEU A 469 -19.03 -26.35 -10.16
CA LEU A 469 -18.24 -25.19 -10.60
C LEU A 469 -18.13 -24.18 -9.46
N ILE A 470 -16.98 -23.52 -9.37
CA ILE A 470 -16.68 -22.50 -8.37
C ILE A 470 -16.50 -21.15 -9.07
N CYS A 471 -17.01 -20.08 -8.48
CA CYS A 471 -16.81 -18.72 -8.98
C CYS A 471 -15.35 -18.29 -8.77
N ASP A 472 -14.65 -18.08 -9.88
CA ASP A 472 -13.21 -17.84 -9.95
C ASP A 472 -12.85 -16.35 -9.94
N ILE A 473 -11.55 -16.07 -9.97
CA ILE A 473 -10.93 -14.75 -9.79
C ILE A 473 -11.33 -13.74 -10.88
N ASP A 474 -11.68 -14.23 -12.07
CA ASP A 474 -12.04 -13.44 -13.25
C ASP A 474 -13.54 -13.10 -13.30
N GLY A 475 -14.30 -13.48 -12.26
CA GLY A 475 -15.76 -13.31 -12.24
C GLY A 475 -16.48 -14.30 -13.17
N ARG A 476 -15.85 -15.43 -13.49
CA ARG A 476 -16.47 -16.53 -14.24
C ARG A 476 -16.45 -17.82 -13.43
N TRP A 477 -17.34 -18.74 -13.77
CA TRP A 477 -17.29 -20.09 -13.23
C TRP A 477 -16.03 -20.79 -13.76
N ASN A 478 -15.31 -21.53 -12.90
CA ASN A 478 -13.99 -22.13 -13.15
C ASN A 478 -13.97 -23.31 -14.14
N GLY A 479 -14.87 -23.30 -15.13
CA GLY A 479 -14.98 -24.31 -16.16
C GLY A 479 -16.24 -24.11 -17.03
N PRO A 480 -16.30 -24.80 -18.18
CA PRO A 480 -17.52 -24.85 -18.98
C PRO A 480 -18.62 -25.62 -18.24
N PRO A 481 -19.91 -25.33 -18.50
CA PRO A 481 -21.01 -26.12 -17.97
C PRO A 481 -20.94 -27.58 -18.48
N PRO A 482 -21.28 -28.57 -17.64
CA PRO A 482 -21.28 -29.98 -18.03
C PRO A 482 -22.41 -30.28 -19.03
N ARG A 483 -22.36 -31.46 -19.64
CA ARG A 483 -23.37 -31.94 -20.60
C ARG A 483 -24.12 -33.13 -20.01
N CYS A 484 -25.41 -33.25 -20.34
CA CYS A 484 -26.22 -34.42 -20.00
C CYS A 484 -26.39 -35.26 -21.26
N GLU A 485 -25.77 -36.44 -21.27
CA GLU A 485 -25.85 -37.39 -22.38
C GLU A 485 -26.79 -38.54 -22.02
N PRO A 486 -27.67 -38.98 -22.93
CA PRO A 486 -28.61 -40.06 -22.67
C PRO A 486 -27.87 -41.38 -22.40
N VAL A 487 -28.34 -42.13 -21.41
CA VAL A 487 -27.85 -43.49 -21.12
C VAL A 487 -28.64 -44.47 -21.97
N TYR A 488 -27.95 -45.32 -22.73
CA TYR A 488 -28.56 -46.35 -23.57
C TYR A 488 -28.30 -47.74 -22.98
N CYS A 489 -29.34 -48.57 -22.95
CA CYS A 489 -29.16 -50.01 -22.79
C CYS A 489 -28.71 -50.64 -24.11
N LEU A 490 -28.10 -51.83 -24.00
CA LEU A 490 -27.84 -52.68 -25.16
C LEU A 490 -29.14 -52.97 -25.93
N GLU A 491 -29.03 -53.23 -27.23
CA GLU A 491 -30.18 -53.61 -28.05
C GLU A 491 -30.90 -54.82 -27.43
N PRO A 492 -32.24 -54.82 -27.32
CA PRO A 492 -32.96 -55.92 -26.70
C PRO A 492 -32.68 -57.25 -27.43
N PRO A 493 -32.44 -58.35 -26.70
CA PRO A 493 -32.20 -59.65 -27.31
C PRO A 493 -33.36 -60.09 -28.21
N VAL A 494 -33.06 -60.55 -29.43
CA VAL A 494 -34.07 -61.14 -30.31
C VAL A 494 -34.47 -62.50 -29.76
N ILE A 495 -35.78 -62.71 -29.56
CA ILE A 495 -36.33 -63.96 -29.05
C ILE A 495 -36.82 -64.85 -30.20
N ASN A 496 -36.54 -66.14 -30.13
CA ASN A 496 -37.02 -67.10 -31.12
C ASN A 496 -38.55 -67.19 -31.07
N ASN A 497 -39.20 -67.27 -32.24
CA ASN A 497 -40.67 -67.35 -32.39
C ASN A 497 -41.45 -66.19 -31.74
N GLY A 498 -40.81 -65.03 -31.58
CA GLY A 498 -41.41 -63.82 -31.05
C GLY A 498 -40.78 -62.56 -31.61
N GLY A 499 -41.17 -61.43 -31.06
CA GLY A 499 -40.60 -60.12 -31.35
C GLY A 499 -40.77 -59.19 -30.14
N PHE A 500 -40.27 -57.97 -30.27
CA PHE A 500 -40.43 -56.94 -29.25
C PHE A 500 -40.90 -55.62 -29.88
N ARG A 501 -41.48 -54.76 -29.03
CA ARG A 501 -41.82 -53.38 -29.33
C ARG A 501 -41.20 -52.49 -28.27
N LEU A 502 -40.56 -51.42 -28.71
CA LEU A 502 -40.02 -50.42 -27.80
C LEU A 502 -41.08 -49.33 -27.57
N SER A 503 -41.22 -48.88 -26.32
CA SER A 503 -42.11 -47.76 -25.99
C SER A 503 -41.63 -46.43 -26.58
N THR A 504 -40.31 -46.30 -26.80
CA THR A 504 -39.68 -45.19 -27.53
C THR A 504 -38.86 -45.78 -28.68
N ASN A 505 -38.63 -45.06 -29.78
CA ASN A 505 -37.82 -45.58 -30.91
C ASN A 505 -36.30 -45.68 -30.60
N SER A 506 -35.91 -45.82 -29.33
CA SER A 506 -34.51 -45.90 -28.87
C SER A 506 -34.41 -46.69 -27.56
N THR A 507 -33.22 -47.15 -27.17
CA THR A 507 -32.98 -47.86 -25.91
C THR A 507 -32.59 -46.94 -24.75
N ILE A 508 -33.04 -45.68 -24.76
CA ILE A 508 -32.73 -44.73 -23.68
C ILE A 508 -33.31 -45.22 -22.34
N ALA A 509 -32.59 -44.99 -21.25
CA ALA A 509 -33.03 -45.26 -19.89
C ALA A 509 -34.45 -44.72 -19.62
N GLY A 510 -35.30 -45.56 -19.04
CA GLY A 510 -36.74 -45.37 -18.90
C GLY A 510 -37.58 -46.03 -20.01
N THR A 511 -36.97 -46.51 -21.11
CA THR A 511 -37.69 -47.21 -22.18
C THR A 511 -38.19 -48.58 -21.72
N VAL A 512 -39.45 -48.88 -22.04
CA VAL A 512 -40.07 -50.17 -21.78
C VAL A 512 -40.03 -51.01 -23.05
N VAL A 513 -39.50 -52.22 -22.96
CA VAL A 513 -39.49 -53.22 -24.04
C VAL A 513 -40.63 -54.21 -23.77
N GLU A 514 -41.60 -54.26 -24.67
CA GLU A 514 -42.72 -55.20 -24.59
C GLU A 514 -42.52 -56.35 -25.59
N TYR A 515 -42.39 -57.57 -25.08
CA TYR A 515 -42.20 -58.77 -25.89
C TYR A 515 -43.55 -59.40 -26.26
N TYR A 516 -43.59 -60.08 -27.41
CA TYR A 516 -44.75 -60.86 -27.85
C TYR A 516 -44.29 -62.12 -28.61
N CYS A 517 -45.05 -63.21 -28.52
CA CYS A 517 -44.83 -64.41 -29.34
C CYS A 517 -45.63 -64.33 -30.66
N LEU A 518 -45.14 -64.94 -31.73
CA LEU A 518 -45.78 -64.91 -33.05
C LEU A 518 -47.15 -65.61 -33.03
N SER A 519 -48.12 -65.00 -33.70
CA SER A 519 -49.56 -65.30 -33.60
C SER A 519 -49.96 -66.53 -34.41
N ASN A 520 -49.63 -67.73 -33.93
CA ASN A 520 -50.13 -68.99 -34.48
C ASN A 520 -50.42 -70.06 -33.41
N SER A 521 -50.77 -69.64 -32.19
CA SER A 521 -51.32 -70.48 -31.10
C SER A 521 -50.40 -71.56 -30.50
N ARG A 522 -49.17 -71.74 -31.01
CA ARG A 522 -48.24 -72.80 -30.57
C ARG A 522 -47.24 -72.39 -29.50
N TYR A 523 -47.05 -71.09 -29.26
CA TYR A 523 -46.02 -70.61 -28.33
C TYR A 523 -46.62 -69.80 -27.17
N ARG A 524 -46.16 -70.06 -25.95
CA ARG A 524 -46.48 -69.28 -24.75
C ARG A 524 -45.24 -68.57 -24.22
N MET A 525 -45.42 -67.37 -23.68
CA MET A 525 -44.33 -66.60 -23.08
C MET A 525 -43.95 -67.18 -21.71
N SER A 526 -42.65 -67.34 -21.49
CA SER A 526 -42.06 -67.73 -20.21
C SER A 526 -41.08 -66.65 -19.77
N GLY A 527 -41.42 -65.96 -18.67
CA GLY A 527 -40.68 -64.79 -18.18
C GLY A 527 -41.52 -63.50 -18.22
N PRO A 528 -40.91 -62.36 -17.89
CA PRO A 528 -41.59 -61.07 -17.86
C PRO A 528 -41.92 -60.58 -19.27
N SER A 529 -43.16 -60.19 -19.53
CA SER A 529 -43.58 -59.65 -20.83
C SER A 529 -43.10 -58.22 -21.10
N ARG A 530 -42.63 -57.53 -20.05
CA ARG A 530 -42.07 -56.18 -20.09
C ARG A 530 -40.77 -56.12 -19.31
N ILE A 531 -39.76 -55.50 -19.89
CA ILE A 531 -38.51 -55.12 -19.20
C ILE A 531 -38.26 -53.63 -19.40
N VAL A 532 -37.57 -52.98 -18.48
CA VAL A 532 -37.32 -51.54 -18.47
C VAL A 532 -35.82 -51.26 -18.48
N CYS A 533 -35.37 -50.41 -19.39
CA CYS A 533 -33.99 -49.93 -19.40
C CYS A 533 -33.77 -49.03 -18.18
N GLN A 534 -32.84 -49.39 -17.30
CA GLN A 534 -32.51 -48.63 -16.09
C GLN A 534 -31.44 -47.56 -16.38
N SER A 535 -31.26 -46.64 -15.43
CA SER A 535 -30.29 -45.54 -15.52
C SER A 535 -28.82 -45.98 -15.46
N ASP A 536 -28.55 -47.24 -15.14
CA ASP A 536 -27.21 -47.85 -15.16
C ASP A 536 -26.86 -48.50 -16.51
N GLY A 537 -27.75 -48.38 -17.51
CA GLY A 537 -27.57 -48.96 -18.84
C GLY A 537 -27.89 -50.45 -18.94
N HIS A 538 -28.51 -51.04 -17.91
CA HIS A 538 -28.95 -52.44 -17.90
C HIS A 538 -30.47 -52.55 -17.85
N TYR A 539 -31.01 -53.67 -18.33
CA TYR A 539 -32.42 -53.97 -18.15
C TYR A 539 -32.68 -54.47 -16.74
N ASP A 540 -33.83 -54.11 -16.17
CA ASP A 540 -34.25 -54.53 -14.83
C ASP A 540 -34.38 -56.06 -14.67
N GLN A 541 -34.64 -56.78 -15.78
CA GLN A 541 -34.88 -58.21 -15.85
C GLN A 541 -34.36 -58.81 -17.18
N ASP A 542 -34.14 -60.13 -17.19
CA ASP A 542 -33.75 -60.87 -18.40
C ASP A 542 -34.91 -61.00 -19.41
N ALA A 543 -34.56 -61.13 -20.69
CA ALA A 543 -35.55 -61.29 -21.77
C ALA A 543 -36.34 -62.61 -21.67
N PRO A 544 -37.66 -62.61 -21.93
CA PRO A 544 -38.49 -63.82 -21.86
C PRO A 544 -38.22 -64.77 -23.05
N ALA A 545 -38.63 -66.03 -22.91
CA ALA A 545 -38.58 -67.01 -24.00
C ALA A 545 -39.98 -67.43 -24.45
N CYS A 546 -40.17 -67.69 -25.75
CA CYS A 546 -41.39 -68.28 -26.29
C CYS A 546 -41.24 -69.81 -26.32
N ILE A 547 -41.93 -70.51 -25.43
CA ILE A 547 -41.88 -71.98 -25.29
C ILE A 547 -43.04 -72.60 -26.07
N ASP A 548 -42.76 -73.68 -26.81
CA ASP A 548 -43.77 -74.45 -27.53
C ASP A 548 -44.70 -75.19 -26.56
N ASN A 549 -46.00 -75.11 -26.81
CA ASN A 549 -47.03 -75.78 -26.02
C ASN A 549 -47.02 -77.31 -26.21
N GLU A 550 -46.41 -77.85 -27.28
CA GLU A 550 -46.40 -79.29 -27.57
C GLU A 550 -45.23 -80.08 -26.94
N ILE A 551 -44.33 -79.42 -26.19
CA ILE A 551 -43.24 -80.10 -25.46
C ILE A 551 -43.44 -79.97 -23.96
N ALA A 552 -44.58 -80.46 -23.49
CA ALA A 552 -44.78 -80.83 -22.10
C ALA A 552 -45.69 -82.06 -22.08
N ASP A 553 -45.07 -83.25 -22.16
CA ASP A 553 -45.32 -84.42 -21.31
C ASP A 553 -45.09 -85.76 -22.05
N SER A 554 -43.92 -86.36 -21.85
CA SER A 554 -43.79 -87.81 -21.88
C SER A 554 -42.63 -88.29 -20.99
N SER A 555 -43.03 -88.66 -19.77
CA SER A 555 -42.52 -89.77 -18.94
C SER A 555 -41.12 -89.69 -18.29
N ASN A 556 -41.17 -89.48 -16.97
CA ASN A 556 -40.24 -89.97 -15.95
C ASN A 556 -40.06 -91.50 -15.97
N VAL A 557 -38.81 -92.02 -15.91
CA VAL A 557 -38.46 -93.27 -15.19
C VAL A 557 -37.07 -93.15 -14.52
N LYS A 558 -37.12 -92.74 -13.25
CA LYS A 558 -36.52 -93.32 -12.03
C LYS A 558 -35.23 -94.18 -12.04
N ASN A 559 -34.33 -93.74 -11.15
CA ASN A 559 -33.74 -94.46 -9.99
C ASN A 559 -32.31 -95.04 -10.07
N ASN A 560 -31.43 -94.34 -9.33
CA ASN A 560 -30.72 -94.80 -8.11
C ASN A 560 -29.27 -95.34 -8.18
N VAL A 561 -28.46 -94.67 -7.32
CA VAL A 561 -27.28 -95.10 -6.53
C VAL A 561 -25.87 -94.81 -7.13
N PRO A 562 -24.98 -94.11 -6.38
CA PRO A 562 -23.55 -93.92 -6.68
C PRO A 562 -22.67 -95.02 -6.01
N PRO A 563 -21.40 -95.24 -6.43
CA PRO A 563 -20.31 -94.51 -5.78
C PRO A 563 -19.09 -94.17 -6.67
N ASP A 564 -18.40 -93.10 -6.27
CA ASP A 564 -16.95 -92.98 -6.07
C ASP A 564 -15.97 -93.31 -7.21
N VAL A 565 -15.34 -92.27 -7.79
CA VAL A 565 -13.91 -92.27 -8.20
C VAL A 565 -13.34 -90.84 -8.12
N ASN A 566 -12.58 -90.60 -7.05
CA ASN A 566 -11.27 -89.92 -6.94
C ASN A 566 -10.91 -88.69 -7.81
N GLU A 567 -10.74 -87.59 -7.08
CA GLU A 567 -9.75 -86.48 -7.14
C GLU A 567 -8.47 -86.63 -8.03
N PRO A 568 -7.84 -85.51 -8.46
CA PRO A 568 -7.21 -84.57 -7.53
C PRO A 568 -7.56 -83.08 -7.70
N GLN A 569 -7.60 -82.42 -6.54
CA GLN A 569 -7.38 -81.01 -6.32
C GLN A 569 -6.23 -80.42 -7.15
N ASN A 570 -6.47 -79.22 -7.67
CA ASN A 570 -5.47 -78.16 -7.61
C ASN A 570 -6.14 -76.86 -7.15
N THR A 571 -5.77 -76.49 -5.94
CA THR A 571 -5.95 -75.19 -5.31
C THR A 571 -5.43 -74.08 -6.22
N ILE A 572 -6.26 -73.08 -6.51
CA ILE A 572 -5.77 -71.75 -6.85
C ILE A 572 -6.13 -70.86 -5.67
N GLU A 573 -5.10 -70.59 -4.87
CA GLU A 573 -5.07 -69.58 -3.84
C GLU A 573 -5.51 -68.22 -4.38
N SER A 574 -6.24 -67.51 -3.54
CA SER A 574 -6.32 -66.06 -3.55
C SER A 574 -4.91 -65.44 -3.59
N ASP A 575 -4.56 -64.77 -4.68
CA ASP A 575 -3.51 -63.75 -4.66
C ASP A 575 -4.08 -62.42 -5.15
N SER A 576 -3.95 -61.43 -4.27
CA SER A 576 -4.16 -60.02 -4.51
C SER A 576 -3.15 -59.50 -5.52
N GLN A 577 -3.57 -59.14 -6.74
CA GLN A 577 -2.72 -58.35 -7.63
C GLN A 577 -3.49 -57.21 -8.30
N GLY A 578 -3.05 -55.99 -8.01
CA GLY A 578 -3.58 -54.74 -8.53
C GLY A 578 -3.42 -54.60 -10.03
N PHE A 579 -4.42 -53.97 -10.63
CA PHE A 579 -4.39 -53.51 -12.02
C PHE A 579 -3.26 -52.49 -12.20
N THR A 580 -2.20 -52.86 -12.91
CA THR A 580 -1.19 -51.92 -13.41
C THR A 580 -1.54 -51.49 -14.83
N PRO A 581 -1.45 -50.19 -15.18
CA PRO A 581 -1.66 -49.74 -16.54
C PRO A 581 -0.49 -50.18 -17.43
N LYS A 582 -0.79 -50.86 -18.55
CA LYS A 582 0.17 -51.11 -19.62
C LYS A 582 0.55 -49.78 -20.28
N LEU A 583 1.70 -49.21 -19.91
CA LEU A 583 2.31 -48.13 -20.67
C LEU A 583 2.98 -48.69 -21.92
N ASN A 584 2.65 -48.11 -23.08
CA ASN A 584 3.40 -48.30 -24.31
C ASN A 584 4.85 -47.87 -24.07
N LEU A 585 5.78 -48.83 -24.10
CA LEU A 585 7.21 -48.61 -23.86
C LEU A 585 7.80 -47.55 -24.83
N GLY A 586 7.20 -47.34 -26.01
CA GLY A 586 7.56 -46.28 -26.95
C GLY A 586 7.22 -44.85 -26.49
N GLY A 587 6.20 -44.66 -25.65
CA GLY A 587 5.79 -43.34 -25.16
C GLY A 587 6.67 -42.81 -24.02
N ILE A 588 7.16 -43.70 -23.15
CA ILE A 588 8.09 -43.34 -22.06
C ILE A 588 9.46 -42.98 -22.62
N ILE A 589 9.93 -43.72 -23.63
CA ILE A 589 11.22 -43.42 -24.29
C ILE A 589 11.12 -42.07 -25.03
N ALA A 590 10.00 -41.76 -25.68
CA ALA A 590 9.80 -40.46 -26.33
C ALA A 590 9.73 -39.29 -25.33
N LEU A 591 9.00 -39.44 -24.21
CA LEU A 591 8.91 -38.40 -23.17
C LEU A 591 10.21 -38.24 -22.38
N GLY A 592 10.96 -39.32 -22.16
CA GLY A 592 12.27 -39.28 -21.52
C GLY A 592 13.34 -38.63 -22.39
N VAL A 593 13.36 -38.92 -23.69
CA VAL A 593 14.28 -38.29 -24.64
C VAL A 593 13.92 -36.81 -24.84
N PHE A 594 12.64 -36.46 -24.94
CA PHE A 594 12.20 -35.08 -25.08
C PHE A 594 12.43 -34.27 -23.80
N GLY A 595 12.12 -34.84 -22.62
CA GLY A 595 12.40 -34.23 -21.32
C GLY A 595 13.91 -34.07 -21.07
N GLY A 596 14.71 -35.06 -21.46
CA GLY A 596 16.17 -35.00 -21.44
C GLY A 596 16.70 -33.89 -22.35
N PHE A 597 16.19 -33.76 -23.58
CA PHE A 597 16.60 -32.70 -24.50
C PHE A 597 16.23 -31.30 -23.99
N VAL A 598 15.03 -31.14 -23.43
CA VAL A 598 14.59 -29.87 -22.84
C VAL A 598 15.43 -29.52 -21.62
N PHE A 599 15.70 -30.48 -20.73
CA PHE A 599 16.53 -30.25 -19.55
C PHE A 599 17.99 -29.94 -19.91
N LEU A 600 18.56 -30.64 -20.89
CA LEU A 600 19.91 -30.41 -21.38
C LEU A 600 20.01 -29.07 -22.13
N SER A 601 18.96 -28.66 -22.86
CA SER A 601 18.87 -27.33 -23.47
C SER A 601 18.76 -26.21 -22.41
N ALA A 602 18.04 -26.44 -21.31
CA ALA A 602 17.94 -25.50 -20.19
C ALA A 602 19.28 -25.38 -19.46
N ILE A 603 20.01 -26.48 -19.25
CA ILE A 603 21.35 -26.44 -18.66
C ILE A 603 22.34 -25.73 -19.57
N ILE A 604 22.35 -26.03 -20.88
CA ILE A 604 23.23 -25.36 -21.85
C ILE A 604 22.89 -23.87 -21.93
N THR A 605 21.62 -23.47 -21.99
CA THR A 605 21.24 -22.05 -22.01
C THR A 605 21.62 -21.34 -20.73
N THR A 606 21.42 -21.98 -19.57
CA THR A 606 21.84 -21.42 -18.28
C THR A 606 23.37 -21.28 -18.20
N PHE A 607 24.12 -22.29 -18.67
CA PHE A 607 25.58 -22.26 -18.73
C PHE A 607 26.10 -21.20 -19.72
N VAL A 608 25.43 -21.02 -20.87
CA VAL A 608 25.75 -19.96 -21.84
C VAL A 608 25.42 -18.57 -21.28
N ILE A 609 24.33 -18.42 -20.52
CA ILE A 609 23.97 -17.16 -19.84
C ILE A 609 25.00 -16.84 -18.76
N VAL A 610 25.40 -17.83 -17.95
CA VAL A 610 26.43 -17.68 -16.92
C VAL A 610 27.81 -17.39 -17.54
N LEU A 611 28.20 -18.07 -18.62
CA LEU A 611 29.43 -17.77 -19.35
C LEU A 611 29.39 -16.41 -20.05
N ARG A 612 28.24 -15.96 -20.56
CA ARG A 612 28.05 -14.59 -21.06
C ARG A 612 28.18 -13.57 -19.93
N ARG A 613 27.67 -13.87 -18.74
CA ARG A 613 27.82 -13.03 -17.53
C ARG A 613 29.27 -12.96 -17.07
N ILE A 614 30.00 -14.08 -17.08
CA ILE A 614 31.44 -14.14 -16.74
C ILE A 614 32.33 -13.49 -17.82
N ARG A 615 31.98 -13.61 -19.11
CA ARG A 615 32.67 -12.88 -20.20
C ARG A 615 32.37 -11.38 -20.16
N ASN A 616 31.17 -10.97 -19.74
CA ASN A 616 30.84 -9.56 -19.51
C ASN A 616 31.53 -9.01 -18.26
N ASP A 617 31.70 -9.80 -17.18
CA ASP A 617 32.51 -9.41 -16.02
C ASP A 617 34.01 -9.29 -16.36
N LYS A 618 34.53 -10.15 -17.24
CA LYS A 618 35.91 -10.00 -17.77
C LYS A 618 36.06 -8.85 -18.77
N ARG A 619 34.98 -8.37 -19.42
CA ARG A 619 34.99 -7.15 -20.25
C ARG A 619 34.81 -5.88 -19.42
N TYR A 620 34.09 -5.92 -18.30
CA TYR A 620 33.99 -4.80 -17.35
C TYR A 620 35.25 -4.63 -16.50
N ARG A 621 35.99 -5.70 -16.18
CA ARG A 621 37.30 -5.60 -15.49
C ARG A 621 38.49 -5.23 -16.37
N ARG A 622 38.33 -5.09 -17.69
CA ARG A 622 39.41 -4.65 -18.62
C ARG A 622 39.13 -3.33 -19.35
N ARG A 623 38.06 -2.62 -19.01
CA ARG A 623 37.71 -1.30 -19.59
C ARG A 623 37.26 -0.24 -18.57
N GLY A 624 37.66 -0.41 -17.31
CA GLY A 624 37.51 0.60 -16.24
C GLY A 624 38.86 1.18 -15.85
N ALA A 625 39.61 1.71 -16.81
CA ALA A 625 40.77 2.56 -16.57
C ALA A 625 40.75 3.67 -17.62
N SER A 626 40.72 4.93 -17.16
CA SER A 626 40.73 6.20 -17.90
C SER A 626 39.47 6.57 -18.70
N SER A 627 38.72 7.55 -18.20
CA SER A 627 38.48 8.85 -18.88
C SER A 627 37.35 9.59 -18.15
N GLU A 628 37.66 10.22 -17.01
CA GLU A 628 36.89 11.39 -16.57
C GLU A 628 37.44 12.58 -17.34
N THR A 629 36.74 12.95 -18.41
CA THR A 629 36.99 14.20 -19.10
C THR A 629 36.15 15.27 -18.42
N GLN A 630 36.85 16.07 -17.62
CA GLN A 630 36.44 17.39 -17.20
C GLN A 630 35.84 18.15 -18.38
N THR A 631 34.65 18.70 -18.20
CA THR A 631 34.32 19.97 -18.87
C THR A 631 34.11 20.98 -17.77
N ALA A 632 35.17 21.75 -17.54
CA ALA A 632 35.13 22.97 -16.77
C ALA A 632 34.19 23.97 -17.45
N ALA A 633 33.29 24.57 -16.68
CA ALA A 633 32.84 25.93 -16.92
C ALA A 633 33.27 26.73 -15.68
N THR A 634 34.39 27.42 -15.82
CA THR A 634 34.87 28.44 -14.89
C THR A 634 34.29 29.81 -15.25
N PHE A 635 34.28 30.69 -14.24
CA PHE A 635 34.05 32.14 -14.23
C PHE A 635 32.57 32.59 -14.28
N ASP A 636 32.13 33.62 -13.56
CA ASP A 636 32.87 34.65 -12.83
C ASP A 636 32.08 35.20 -11.63
N SER A 637 32.82 35.74 -10.68
CA SER A 637 32.30 36.44 -9.52
C SER A 637 32.08 37.89 -9.93
N SER A 638 30.83 38.36 -9.93
CA SER A 638 30.56 39.81 -9.90
C SER A 638 29.69 40.14 -8.70
N SER A 639 30.37 40.73 -7.72
CA SER A 639 29.91 41.61 -6.67
C SER A 639 28.63 42.38 -6.96
N ILE A 640 27.67 42.32 -6.02
CA ILE A 640 26.87 43.48 -5.63
C ILE A 640 26.96 43.58 -4.10
N ASP A 641 27.76 44.55 -3.64
CA ASP A 641 27.61 45.15 -2.33
C ASP A 641 26.36 46.06 -2.35
N ALA A 642 25.47 45.87 -1.38
CA ALA A 642 24.59 46.94 -0.89
C ALA A 642 24.26 46.63 0.57
N GLY A 643 24.84 47.42 1.48
CA GLY A 643 24.64 47.29 2.92
C GLY A 643 23.31 47.87 3.41
N ALA A 644 22.83 47.34 4.53
CA ALA A 644 22.39 48.08 5.72
C ALA A 644 21.73 47.13 6.74
N GLY A 645 22.26 47.12 7.97
CA GLY A 645 21.54 46.90 9.24
C GLY A 645 20.66 45.65 9.41
N GLY A 646 21.24 44.55 9.93
CA GLY A 646 20.47 43.40 10.42
C GLY A 646 21.36 42.33 11.05
N THR A 647 21.79 42.54 12.29
CA THR A 647 22.64 41.61 13.04
C THR A 647 21.85 40.36 13.45
N GLY A 648 22.24 39.18 12.94
CA GLY A 648 21.84 37.88 13.48
C GLY A 648 21.55 36.79 12.44
N ALA A 649 20.86 37.11 11.35
CA ALA A 649 20.37 36.12 10.38
C ALA A 649 21.38 35.79 9.24
N ALA A 650 22.30 36.70 8.91
CA ALA A 650 23.23 36.51 7.80
C ALA A 650 24.33 35.46 8.06
N GLY A 651 24.70 35.23 9.33
CA GLY A 651 25.71 34.23 9.71
C GLY A 651 25.24 32.79 9.56
N LEU A 652 23.93 32.56 9.70
CA LEU A 652 23.27 31.26 9.55
C LEU A 652 23.34 30.72 8.12
N SER A 653 23.15 31.60 7.12
CA SER A 653 23.27 31.22 5.71
C SER A 653 24.69 30.81 5.34
N LYS A 654 25.71 31.33 6.03
CA LYS A 654 27.12 31.16 5.69
C LYS A 654 27.69 29.87 6.29
N SER A 655 27.33 29.54 7.54
CA SER A 655 27.73 28.29 8.19
C SER A 655 26.95 27.08 7.65
N TYR A 656 25.66 27.25 7.36
CA TYR A 656 24.86 26.22 6.68
C TYR A 656 25.31 26.02 5.23
N ARG A 657 25.59 27.12 4.48
CA ARG A 657 26.24 27.02 3.15
C ARG A 657 27.60 26.36 3.24
N GLN A 658 28.49 26.75 4.16
CA GLN A 658 29.81 26.12 4.27
C GLN A 658 29.74 24.64 4.61
N ALA A 659 28.85 24.21 5.52
CA ALA A 659 28.65 22.80 5.81
C ALA A 659 28.09 22.02 4.60
N TRP A 660 27.26 22.67 3.78
CA TRP A 660 26.70 22.11 2.54
C TRP A 660 27.64 22.15 1.33
N ASP A 661 28.45 23.20 1.19
CA ASP A 661 29.42 23.39 0.12
C ASP A 661 30.62 22.45 0.31
N ASN A 662 30.96 22.13 1.56
CA ASN A 662 31.93 21.07 1.89
C ASN A 662 31.44 19.65 1.52
N LEU A 663 30.16 19.46 1.19
CA LEU A 663 29.63 18.19 0.65
C LEU A 663 29.80 18.08 -0.88
N ARG A 664 30.41 19.07 -1.56
CA ARG A 664 30.51 19.12 -3.03
C ARG A 664 31.90 18.92 -3.65
N ASP A 665 32.98 18.78 -2.88
CA ASP A 665 34.32 18.53 -3.44
C ASP A 665 35.18 17.66 -2.52
N PRO A 666 35.43 16.38 -2.85
CA PRO A 666 36.62 15.69 -2.42
C PRO A 666 37.72 15.88 -3.48
N GLU A 667 38.85 16.44 -3.06
CA GLU A 667 40.12 16.59 -3.80
C GLU A 667 40.34 17.91 -4.57
N GLN A 668 41.21 18.78 -4.03
CA GLN A 668 42.44 19.22 -4.69
C GLN A 668 43.39 19.84 -3.64
N PRO A 669 44.72 19.58 -3.70
CA PRO A 669 45.70 20.08 -2.74
C PRO A 669 46.17 21.50 -3.09
N LYS A 670 46.49 22.27 -2.03
CA LYS A 670 47.10 23.60 -2.09
C LYS A 670 48.38 23.59 -2.95
N ARG A 671 48.48 24.47 -3.95
CA ARG A 671 49.75 24.86 -4.57
C ARG A 671 49.92 26.37 -4.72
N SER A 672 51.18 26.76 -4.63
CA SER A 672 51.74 28.08 -4.32
C SER A 672 51.71 29.10 -5.46
N LYS A 673 51.80 30.38 -5.07
CA LYS A 673 52.01 31.59 -5.88
C LYS A 673 53.08 31.44 -6.98
N SER A 674 52.83 32.07 -8.14
CA SER A 674 53.85 32.60 -9.06
C SER A 674 53.22 33.59 -10.06
N HIS A 675 54.01 34.60 -10.44
CA HIS A 675 53.69 35.83 -11.15
C HIS A 675 53.63 35.73 -12.70
N HIS A 676 52.94 36.74 -13.28
CA HIS A 676 53.19 37.47 -14.55
C HIS A 676 52.58 37.05 -15.93
N HIS A 677 51.92 38.09 -16.51
CA HIS A 677 51.88 38.60 -17.90
C HIS A 677 50.79 38.23 -18.93
N HIS A 678 49.92 39.24 -19.15
CA HIS A 678 49.44 39.91 -20.39
C HIS A 678 49.02 39.17 -21.69
N HIS A 679 47.93 39.74 -22.27
CA HIS A 679 47.39 39.72 -23.65
C HIS A 679 46.59 38.49 -24.10
N ALA A 680 45.60 38.55 -25.00
CA ALA A 680 44.58 39.51 -25.46
C ALA A 680 43.75 38.76 -26.54
N GLN A 681 42.43 39.00 -26.57
CA GLN A 681 41.43 38.86 -27.64
C GLN A 681 41.66 37.93 -28.87
N ALA A 682 40.62 37.14 -29.23
CA ALA A 682 39.95 37.25 -30.54
C ALA A 682 38.69 36.34 -30.64
N SER A 683 37.58 36.94 -31.11
CA SER A 683 36.31 36.30 -31.49
C SER A 683 36.35 35.62 -32.86
N ARG A 684 35.46 34.64 -33.13
CA ARG A 684 34.61 34.67 -34.35
C ARG A 684 33.49 33.60 -34.43
N LYS A 685 32.30 34.12 -34.80
CA LYS A 685 31.31 33.65 -35.80
C LYS A 685 30.42 32.42 -35.55
N GLU A 686 29.16 32.76 -35.21
CA GLU A 686 27.91 32.52 -35.95
C GLU A 686 27.87 31.47 -37.08
N THR A 687 26.80 30.66 -37.08
CA THR A 687 25.87 30.50 -38.22
C THR A 687 24.49 30.02 -37.72
N LEU A 688 23.44 30.69 -38.19
CA LEU A 688 22.02 30.32 -38.10
C LEU A 688 21.67 29.22 -39.11
N ASP A 689 20.65 28.40 -38.82
CA ASP A 689 19.40 28.34 -39.61
C ASP A 689 18.34 27.41 -38.95
N ASP A 690 17.07 27.78 -39.16
CA ASP A 690 15.83 27.34 -38.52
C ASP A 690 14.98 26.42 -39.46
N PRO A 691 13.67 26.18 -39.24
CA PRO A 691 13.06 24.96 -38.70
C PRO A 691 12.32 24.10 -39.73
N ASN A 692 11.82 22.93 -39.31
CA ASN A 692 10.60 22.40 -39.92
C ASN A 692 9.70 21.57 -39.00
N TYR A 693 8.42 21.88 -39.17
CA TYR A 693 7.22 21.48 -38.44
C TYR A 693 6.69 20.12 -38.92
N ARG A 694 6.23 19.26 -37.99
CA ARG A 694 5.21 18.25 -38.33
C ARG A 694 4.36 17.85 -37.12
N THR A 695 3.10 18.24 -37.21
CA THR A 695 1.96 17.86 -36.40
C THR A 695 1.60 16.38 -36.57
N ARG A 696 1.19 15.73 -35.48
CA ARG A 696 0.28 14.56 -35.54
C ARG A 696 -0.63 14.51 -34.31
N HIS A 697 -1.92 14.49 -34.59
CA HIS A 697 -3.05 14.32 -33.67
C HIS A 697 -2.96 13.04 -32.84
N SER A 698 -3.40 13.11 -31.58
CA SER A 698 -3.94 11.98 -30.82
C SER A 698 -5.15 12.47 -30.04
N GLU A 699 -6.28 11.82 -30.28
CA GLU A 699 -7.58 12.06 -29.67
C GLU A 699 -7.59 11.76 -28.17
N VAL A 700 -8.44 12.51 -27.48
CA VAL A 700 -8.70 12.50 -26.04
C VAL A 700 -9.80 11.46 -25.76
N VAL A 701 -9.51 10.48 -24.90
CA VAL A 701 -10.54 9.70 -24.21
C VAL A 701 -10.62 10.22 -22.78
N ARG A 702 -11.81 10.72 -22.45
CA ARG A 702 -12.17 11.40 -21.20
C ARG A 702 -12.89 10.39 -20.31
N GLU A 703 -12.30 10.02 -19.17
CA GLU A 703 -13.05 9.43 -18.06
C GLU A 703 -12.92 10.35 -16.84
N GLU A 704 -14.07 10.84 -16.39
CA GLU A 704 -14.25 11.72 -15.24
C GLU A 704 -14.25 10.89 -13.94
N GLY A 705 -13.58 11.43 -12.92
CA GLY A 705 -13.62 10.95 -11.54
C GLY A 705 -13.39 12.13 -10.60
N GLU A 706 -14.34 13.06 -10.58
CA GLU A 706 -14.32 14.27 -9.76
C GLU A 706 -14.80 13.94 -8.33
N MET A 707 -13.94 14.17 -7.34
CA MET A 707 -14.30 14.07 -5.91
C MET A 707 -14.65 15.48 -5.42
N VAL A 708 -15.94 15.78 -5.38
CA VAL A 708 -16.46 17.02 -4.78
C VAL A 708 -17.00 16.66 -3.39
N VAL A 709 -16.38 17.18 -2.34
CA VAL A 709 -16.95 17.17 -0.99
C VAL A 709 -17.99 18.29 -0.94
N SER A 710 -19.26 17.92 -0.95
CA SER A 710 -20.39 18.83 -0.76
C SER A 710 -20.80 18.86 0.71
N ASP A 711 -20.65 20.01 1.35
CA ASP A 711 -21.30 20.31 2.62
C ASP A 711 -22.69 20.90 2.37
N VAL A 712 -23.71 20.25 2.95
CA VAL A 712 -25.09 20.74 3.02
C VAL A 712 -25.38 21.07 4.48
N TYR A 713 -25.58 22.35 4.81
CA TYR A 713 -26.34 22.77 5.98
C TYR A 713 -27.50 23.68 5.54
N PRO A 714 -28.72 23.50 6.09
CA PRO A 714 -29.91 24.15 5.59
C PRO A 714 -30.01 25.60 6.05
N LYS A 715 -30.23 26.50 5.09
CA LYS A 715 -30.71 27.86 5.32
C LYS A 715 -32.13 27.81 5.90
N SER A 716 -32.30 28.28 7.13
CA SER A 716 -33.57 28.82 7.60
C SER A 716 -33.60 30.32 7.30
N GLY A 717 -34.62 30.76 6.57
CA GLY A 717 -34.87 32.17 6.32
C GLY A 717 -36.30 32.54 6.70
N SER A 718 -36.43 33.60 7.51
CA SER A 718 -37.38 34.72 7.35
C SER A 718 -37.85 35.27 8.71
N LYS A 719 -37.48 36.52 9.04
CA LYS A 719 -38.38 37.69 9.04
C LYS A 719 -37.70 38.98 9.57
N HIS A 720 -38.17 40.08 9.00
CA HIS A 720 -37.88 41.52 9.18
C HIS A 720 -37.59 42.07 10.60
N HIS A 721 -36.67 43.05 10.72
CA HIS A 721 -36.99 44.50 10.92
C HIS A 721 -35.74 45.41 11.04
N HIS A 722 -35.96 46.72 10.81
CA HIS A 722 -35.10 47.94 10.96
C HIS A 722 -33.98 47.86 12.02
N GLY A 723 -32.80 48.47 11.91
CA GLY A 723 -32.37 49.71 11.25
C GLY A 723 -32.09 50.80 12.29
N GLU A 724 -30.84 51.03 12.74
CA GLU A 724 -30.33 52.38 13.08
C GLU A 724 -28.82 52.49 13.46
N LYS A 725 -28.16 53.40 12.75
CA LYS A 725 -27.09 54.38 13.06
C LYS A 725 -26.18 54.25 14.30
N LYS A 726 -24.87 54.32 13.99
CA LYS A 726 -23.78 55.22 14.49
C LYS A 726 -23.77 55.61 15.99
N ARG A 727 -22.63 55.39 16.66
CA ARG A 727 -21.72 56.49 17.09
C ARG A 727 -20.38 56.00 17.67
N HIS A 728 -19.37 56.81 17.36
CA HIS A 728 -17.99 56.82 17.84
C HIS A 728 -17.86 57.11 19.35
N HIS A 729 -16.81 56.61 20.01
CA HIS A 729 -15.61 57.40 20.39
C HIS A 729 -14.72 56.76 21.49
N HIS A 730 -13.42 56.91 21.25
CA HIS A 730 -12.30 57.20 22.16
C HIS A 730 -11.75 56.20 23.21
N HIS A 731 -10.48 55.84 22.94
CA HIS A 731 -9.34 55.62 23.83
C HIS A 731 -9.38 56.30 25.21
N HIS A 732 -8.87 55.60 26.22
CA HIS A 732 -7.72 56.09 27.01
C HIS A 732 -6.96 54.94 27.71
N HIS A 733 -5.64 55.03 27.62
CA HIS A 733 -4.63 54.27 28.38
C HIS A 733 -4.70 54.56 29.88
N HIS A 734 -4.35 53.59 30.74
CA HIS A 734 -3.39 53.82 31.84
C HIS A 734 -2.79 52.51 32.41
N LYS A 735 -1.59 52.69 32.96
CA LYS A 735 -0.52 51.74 33.33
C LYS A 735 -0.65 51.10 34.72
N HIS A 736 -0.01 49.93 34.86
CA HIS A 736 0.74 49.35 36.00
C HIS A 736 0.14 49.33 37.43
N SER A 737 0.06 48.16 38.05
CA SER A 737 1.14 47.57 38.88
C SER A 737 0.63 46.46 39.83
N LYS A 738 1.43 45.38 39.89
CA LYS A 738 1.57 44.28 40.88
C LYS A 738 0.91 44.45 42.27
N ARG A 739 0.25 43.39 42.76
CA ARG A 739 0.71 42.53 43.89
C ARG A 739 -0.29 41.41 44.27
N ASN A 740 0.24 40.19 44.34
CA ASN A 740 0.12 39.11 45.35
C ASN A 740 -1.22 38.65 45.96
N ALA A 741 -1.21 37.32 46.17
CA ALA A 741 -2.06 36.45 47.00
C ALA A 741 -3.42 36.11 46.37
N GLY A 742 -3.83 34.85 46.22
CA GLY A 742 -3.45 33.60 46.88
C GLY A 742 -4.76 32.87 47.24
N GLY A 743 -4.80 31.54 47.06
CA GLY A 743 -5.84 30.68 47.63
C GLY A 743 -6.87 30.14 46.65
N ASP A 744 -6.75 28.83 46.40
CA ASP A 744 -7.80 27.80 46.37
C ASP A 744 -9.20 28.18 45.87
N TRP A 745 -9.60 27.60 44.74
CA TRP A 745 -10.60 26.51 44.64
C TRP A 745 -10.45 25.80 43.29
#